data_AF-A0A7V1EDF7-F1
#
_entry.id   AF-A0A7V1EDF7-F1
#
_cell.length_a   1.000
_cell.length_b   1.000
_cell.length_c   1.000
_cell.angle_alpha   90.00
_cell.angle_beta   90.00
_cell.angle_gamma   90.00
#
_symmetry.space_group_name_H-M   'P 1'
#
loop_
_entity.id
_entity.type
_entity.pdbx_description
1 polymer ?
#
loop_
_entity_poly.entity_id
_entity_poly.type
_entity_poly.pdbx_seq_one_letter_code
_entity_poly.pdbx_strand_id
1 'polypeptide(L)'
;MDHASFVHLHTHSEYSILDGAAKIDDLIKKAVQYNMPALALTDHGNMFGALEFYEKATAGGVKPIIGEEFYLTPGSMKKRGIKEKSHHLILLAKDEEGYRNLLLLSSMAYIEGFYYKPRIDKELLSVHADGLICMSSCLGGEIPSSLINGRYEEARDKTGEYIDIFGKENFYYELMDNGLDEQKTVNRELLRLAEDLGVKTVATNDVHYLEKGDAQYHDALLCIQTGKSINEKKRLRFKSDEFYFRSPKEMLELFSEVPEAIRNTIEITEKCNLSLELGSIHLPNFPLPEGENAESYLLKLTEEGLKKRYKEIKEEIKNRADLEISVIKSMGFCTYFLIVWDFIRFAKSRGILVGPGRGSAAGSIVSYALGITNVDPLEYGLLFERFLNVSRVSMPDIDIDFDGDRRDEVIQYVREKYGEDKMAQIITFGAMKARAVVRDVARVMDIQLKDADQIAKMIPSRYDMTIKEALSTSRDLLNKVEKNPEINRLFEISRKLEKLVRHPSTHAAGVVISPAPLTTIVPLYKDPKSGVISTQFQAKYLEDVGLIKMDFLGLKNLTVIRRCLYSIEKAGMPVPDMDNLDLKDLEVYELLSAGKSLGIFQLESSGMQDLLKKVVPNRFDDIIAILALYRPGPLDSGMVDEFIERKHGRKQIEYKDPKLESVLKETYGVIVYQEQVMEIARVISGFTMAEADNLRKAMGKKKPEILEEAREMFIAGALKSGVDEREAEEIFDLIKTFGRYGFNKSHSTAYAFLAFQTAYLKVHYPLHYLASLLTGELNDTDKIAQYVNEAKEMNINVKAPDINCGGVEFSVDGDFICYALSALKNIGEGAARVIAGERMNGPYESLFDFTSRVDLRLVNRRVIESLIKSGTADCLGENKRTLFENIDRAMEYGASVQGDRAKGQTSLFEEAGMENITVDICRIEAFEEWADAEISENEKEILGFYFRAHPVEKYSDISERCGAQRVCRLKTLPEDSNVSVFGIIVTLKKIITRDNKEMAFLTLGDSTGSIESVIFPNVFEKYKEFIESKDVVVISGRVNGGKILADKIMNPQDFKKEASSQMHIFLNSSMDFEQLVKLRDIFLKKKGKCNIFLHMPELEKHKKAIKASAFLLVDPDEELISTLKREKVVEKVWVS
;
A
#
# COMPACT_ATOMS: atom_id res chain seq x y z
N MET A 1 13.37 -13.38 46.81
CA MET A 1 14.64 -12.96 46.19
C MET A 1 14.87 -11.54 46.64
N ASP A 2 16.09 -11.19 47.06
CA ASP A 2 16.40 -9.82 47.45
C ASP A 2 16.42 -8.94 46.19
N HIS A 3 15.64 -7.85 46.20
CA HIS A 3 15.62 -6.88 45.11
C HIS A 3 16.86 -5.99 45.14
N ALA A 4 17.27 -5.49 43.98
CA ALA A 4 18.34 -4.51 43.88
C ALA A 4 17.97 -3.19 44.59
N SER A 5 18.95 -2.55 45.23
CA SER A 5 18.76 -1.28 45.97
C SER A 5 18.78 -0.02 45.07
N PHE A 6 18.50 -0.17 43.77
CA PHE A 6 18.51 0.92 42.78
C PHE A 6 17.51 0.65 41.65
N VAL A 7 16.85 1.70 41.17
CA VAL A 7 15.92 1.70 40.04
C VAL A 7 16.28 2.84 39.08
N HIS A 8 16.24 2.57 37.77
CA HIS A 8 16.37 3.64 36.77
C HIS A 8 15.05 4.43 36.68
N LEU A 9 15.13 5.74 36.96
CA LEU A 9 13.99 6.67 36.92
C LEU A 9 13.99 7.61 35.70
N HIS A 10 15.05 7.56 34.88
CA HIS A 10 15.22 8.35 33.67
C HIS A 10 15.72 7.42 32.57
N THR A 11 14.82 6.99 31.69
CA THR A 11 15.10 5.97 30.67
C THR A 11 14.28 6.25 29.42
N HIS A 12 14.97 6.36 28.30
CA HIS A 12 14.43 6.53 26.97
C HIS A 12 14.34 5.18 26.26
N SER A 13 13.20 4.93 25.63
CA SER A 13 12.98 3.81 24.75
C SER A 13 13.11 4.23 23.28
N GLU A 14 12.89 3.29 22.38
CA GLU A 14 12.73 3.52 20.94
C GLU A 14 11.64 4.54 20.57
N TYR A 15 10.76 4.89 21.52
CA TYR A 15 9.74 5.95 21.35
C TYR A 15 10.27 7.37 21.58
N SER A 16 11.48 7.53 22.13
CA SER A 16 12.28 8.75 21.94
C SER A 16 12.87 8.75 20.52
N ILE A 17 12.00 8.92 19.51
CA ILE A 17 12.27 8.57 18.09
C ILE A 17 13.57 9.14 17.52
N LEU A 18 14.05 10.28 18.04
CA LEU A 18 15.24 10.96 17.51
C LEU A 18 16.56 10.35 18.01
N ASP A 19 16.59 9.79 19.22
CA ASP A 19 17.83 9.45 19.95
C ASP A 19 17.70 8.22 20.87
N GLY A 20 16.52 7.67 21.10
CA GLY A 20 16.32 6.43 21.83
C GLY A 20 16.56 5.19 20.96
N ALA A 21 17.40 4.27 21.44
CA ALA A 21 17.76 3.04 20.74
C ALA A 21 17.45 1.76 21.54
N ALA A 22 16.84 1.88 22.72
CA ALA A 22 16.50 0.76 23.59
C ALA A 22 15.05 0.30 23.38
N LYS A 23 14.86 -0.98 23.05
CA LYS A 23 13.52 -1.56 22.89
C LYS A 23 12.88 -1.81 24.26
N ILE A 24 11.58 -1.57 24.38
CA ILE A 24 10.85 -1.79 25.65
C ILE A 24 11.03 -3.23 26.15
N ASP A 25 10.89 -4.23 25.27
CA ASP A 25 11.05 -5.64 25.62
C ASP A 25 12.43 -5.94 26.22
N ASP A 26 13.46 -5.31 25.68
CA ASP A 26 14.84 -5.60 26.08
C ASP A 26 15.22 -4.81 27.35
N LEU A 27 14.67 -3.60 27.55
CA LEU A 27 14.75 -2.87 28.81
C LEU A 27 14.18 -3.67 29.98
N ILE A 28 12.97 -4.23 29.80
CA ILE A 28 12.29 -5.01 30.85
C ILE A 28 13.08 -6.30 31.15
N LYS A 29 13.53 -7.03 30.11
CA LYS A 29 14.38 -8.22 30.30
C LYS A 29 15.64 -7.90 31.10
N LYS A 30 16.27 -6.75 30.83
CA LYS A 30 17.49 -6.35 31.53
C LYS A 30 17.22 -5.91 32.97
N ALA A 31 16.09 -5.24 33.23
CA ALA A 31 15.64 -4.93 34.58
C ALA A 31 15.39 -6.22 35.41
N VAL A 32 14.73 -7.22 34.82
CA VAL A 32 14.55 -8.56 35.44
C VAL A 32 15.90 -9.23 35.70
N GLN A 33 16.81 -9.22 34.73
CA GLN A 33 18.16 -9.79 34.87
C GLN A 33 18.93 -9.14 36.04
N TYR A 34 18.73 -7.85 36.28
CA TYR A 34 19.36 -7.11 37.38
C TYR A 34 18.55 -7.16 38.69
N ASN A 35 17.45 -7.92 38.76
CA ASN A 35 16.55 -7.99 39.92
C ASN A 35 16.04 -6.60 40.37
N MET A 36 15.86 -5.66 39.45
CA MET A 36 15.29 -4.35 39.76
C MET A 36 13.80 -4.49 40.11
N PRO A 37 13.31 -3.86 41.19
CA PRO A 37 11.91 -3.98 41.59
C PRO A 37 10.97 -3.16 40.69
N ALA A 38 11.49 -2.10 40.05
CA ALA A 38 10.74 -1.19 39.19
C ALA A 38 11.62 -0.65 38.06
N LEU A 39 10.98 0.02 37.11
CA LEU A 39 11.64 0.76 36.03
C LEU A 39 10.73 1.92 35.62
N ALA A 40 11.31 3.10 35.37
CA ALA A 40 10.57 4.21 34.77
C ALA A 40 10.79 4.30 33.26
N LEU A 41 9.76 4.75 32.54
CA LEU A 41 9.86 5.18 31.16
C LEU A 41 9.62 6.69 31.09
N THR A 42 10.55 7.45 30.51
CA THR A 42 10.52 8.92 30.46
C THR A 42 10.94 9.40 29.07
N ASP A 43 10.19 9.01 28.04
CA ASP A 43 10.50 9.36 26.66
C ASP A 43 10.41 10.87 26.40
N HIS A 44 11.15 11.34 25.38
CA HIS A 44 11.24 12.77 25.05
C HIS A 44 9.93 13.34 24.50
N GLY A 45 9.24 14.14 25.31
CA GLY A 45 8.08 14.93 24.91
C GLY A 45 6.92 14.11 24.34
N ASN A 46 6.81 12.83 24.72
CA ASN A 46 5.73 11.96 24.30
C ASN A 46 5.53 10.80 25.28
N MET A 47 4.35 10.18 25.20
CA MET A 47 3.96 8.97 25.92
C MET A 47 3.72 7.79 24.98
N PHE A 48 4.28 7.77 23.76
CA PHE A 48 3.91 6.78 22.72
C PHE A 48 4.00 5.32 23.19
N GLY A 49 5.04 5.00 23.99
CA GLY A 49 5.29 3.66 24.52
C GLY A 49 4.74 3.38 25.91
N ALA A 50 4.06 4.33 26.56
CA ALA A 50 3.74 4.24 27.99
C ALA A 50 2.85 3.03 28.35
N LEU A 51 1.80 2.79 27.56
CA LEU A 51 0.88 1.68 27.83
C LEU A 51 1.48 0.31 27.43
N GLU A 52 2.25 0.27 26.34
CA GLU A 52 3.05 -0.91 25.99
C GLU A 52 4.01 -1.30 27.11
N PHE A 53 4.72 -0.31 27.66
CA PHE A 53 5.62 -0.49 28.77
C PHE A 53 4.90 -0.96 30.03
N TYR A 54 3.75 -0.37 30.36
CA TYR A 54 2.94 -0.75 31.52
C TYR A 54 2.55 -2.24 31.47
N GLU A 55 1.98 -2.70 30.35
CA GLU A 55 1.56 -4.10 30.18
C GLU A 55 2.75 -5.05 30.27
N LYS A 56 3.83 -4.75 29.54
CA LYS A 56 4.98 -5.64 29.42
C LYS A 56 5.79 -5.70 30.72
N ALA A 57 5.97 -4.57 31.41
CA ALA A 57 6.68 -4.54 32.67
C ALA A 57 5.90 -5.31 33.75
N THR A 58 4.59 -5.09 33.82
CA THR A 58 3.69 -5.83 34.74
C THR A 58 3.74 -7.34 34.45
N ALA A 59 3.65 -7.75 33.18
CA ALA A 59 3.77 -9.16 32.79
C ALA A 59 5.16 -9.76 33.10
N GLY A 60 6.21 -8.94 33.07
CA GLY A 60 7.58 -9.31 33.44
C GLY A 60 7.84 -9.32 34.95
N GLY A 61 6.87 -8.92 35.78
CA GLY A 61 7.03 -8.82 37.24
C GLY A 61 7.87 -7.62 37.70
N VAL A 62 8.02 -6.60 36.86
CA VAL A 62 8.71 -5.33 37.18
C VAL A 62 7.66 -4.23 37.33
N LYS A 63 7.68 -3.47 38.43
CA LYS A 63 6.72 -2.37 38.65
C LYS A 63 6.95 -1.25 37.62
N PRO A 64 5.98 -0.91 36.76
CA PRO A 64 6.12 0.21 35.83
C PRO A 64 5.96 1.55 36.55
N ILE A 65 6.84 2.50 36.25
CA ILE A 65 6.69 3.92 36.60
C ILE A 65 6.52 4.70 35.30
N ILE A 66 5.37 5.34 35.13
CA ILE A 66 5.06 6.11 33.91
C ILE A 66 5.50 7.55 34.10
N GLY A 67 6.29 8.06 33.16
CA GLY A 67 6.71 9.44 33.11
C GLY A 67 6.95 9.94 31.70
N GLU A 68 7.40 11.18 31.59
CA GLU A 68 7.78 11.84 30.34
C GLU A 68 8.85 12.89 30.65
N GLU A 69 9.85 13.02 29.76
CA GLU A 69 10.77 14.16 29.80
C GLU A 69 10.24 15.27 28.88
N PHE A 70 9.60 16.27 29.49
CA PHE A 70 8.96 17.39 28.81
C PHE A 70 9.96 18.45 28.35
N TYR A 71 9.60 19.16 27.27
CA TYR A 71 10.28 20.40 26.89
C TYR A 71 9.59 21.61 27.50
N LEU A 72 10.22 22.26 28.48
CA LEU A 72 9.73 23.47 29.11
C LEU A 72 10.20 24.73 28.38
N THR A 73 9.29 25.65 28.06
CA THR A 73 9.63 26.97 27.52
C THR A 73 9.71 28.04 28.63
N PRO A 74 10.69 28.97 28.61
CA PRO A 74 10.79 30.04 29.62
C PRO A 74 9.60 31.01 29.62
N GLY A 75 9.00 31.26 28.46
CA GLY A 75 7.77 32.04 28.30
C GLY A 75 6.60 31.19 27.82
N SER A 76 5.46 31.82 27.53
CA SER A 76 4.24 31.11 27.10
C SER A 76 4.46 30.19 25.89
N MET A 77 3.93 28.96 25.98
CA MET A 77 3.98 27.95 24.92
C MET A 77 3.28 28.39 23.62
N LYS A 78 2.35 29.35 23.71
CA LYS A 78 1.57 29.91 22.58
C LYS A 78 2.37 30.90 21.73
N LYS A 79 3.45 31.48 22.26
CA LYS A 79 4.27 32.46 21.51
C LYS A 79 5.19 31.76 20.52
N ARG A 80 5.16 32.23 19.27
CA ARG A 80 6.04 31.80 18.17
C ARG A 80 6.90 32.99 17.74
N GLY A 81 8.23 32.87 17.75
CA GLY A 81 9.13 33.91 17.22
C GLY A 81 10.41 34.15 18.00
N ILE A 82 10.45 33.82 19.31
CA ILE A 82 11.68 33.86 20.10
C ILE A 82 12.32 32.48 20.06
N LYS A 83 13.53 32.39 19.52
CA LYS A 83 14.35 31.17 19.44
C LYS A 83 14.97 30.84 20.82
N GLU A 84 14.19 30.98 21.89
CA GLU A 84 14.63 30.60 23.23
C GLU A 84 14.74 29.07 23.31
N LYS A 85 15.84 28.60 23.88
CA LYS A 85 16.14 27.18 24.03
C LYS A 85 15.18 26.62 25.08
N SER A 86 14.42 25.59 24.72
CA SER A 86 13.60 24.86 25.68
C SER A 86 14.48 24.05 26.62
N HIS A 87 14.02 23.93 27.86
CA HIS A 87 14.65 23.15 28.91
C HIS A 87 13.99 21.78 29.03
N HIS A 88 14.70 20.81 29.59
CA HIS A 88 14.12 19.51 29.90
C HIS A 88 13.55 19.49 31.33
N LEU A 89 12.49 18.71 31.55
CA LEU A 89 11.88 18.51 32.86
C LEU A 89 11.26 17.12 32.93
N ILE A 90 11.60 16.33 33.94
CA ILE A 90 11.03 14.97 34.09
C ILE A 90 9.88 15.01 35.06
N LEU A 91 8.75 14.47 34.63
CA LEU A 91 7.56 14.28 35.44
C LEU A 91 7.21 12.79 35.50
N LEU A 92 6.97 12.28 36.71
CA LEU A 92 6.55 10.89 36.97
C LEU A 92 5.14 10.88 37.57
N ALA A 93 4.28 9.98 37.10
CA ALA A 93 2.96 9.77 37.69
C ALA A 93 3.09 9.02 39.02
N LYS A 94 2.64 9.65 40.11
CA LYS A 94 2.57 9.04 41.43
C LYS A 94 1.34 8.14 41.57
N ASP A 95 0.24 8.54 40.96
CA ASP A 95 -1.09 7.92 41.08
C ASP A 95 -1.91 8.17 39.79
N GLU A 96 -3.19 7.78 39.78
CA GLU A 96 -4.08 7.99 38.64
C GLU A 96 -4.29 9.47 38.29
N GLU A 97 -4.28 10.37 39.28
CA GLU A 97 -4.41 11.81 39.03
C GLU A 97 -3.18 12.36 38.32
N GLY A 98 -2.00 11.96 38.79
CA GLY A 98 -0.73 12.23 38.09
C GLY A 98 -0.73 11.69 36.67
N TYR A 99 -1.21 10.46 36.46
CA TYR A 99 -1.31 9.89 35.11
C TYR A 99 -2.22 10.72 34.21
N ARG A 100 -3.42 11.11 34.67
CA ARG A 100 -4.33 11.98 33.91
C ARG A 100 -3.70 13.34 33.58
N ASN A 101 -2.95 13.91 34.52
CA ASN A 101 -2.22 15.15 34.29
C ASN A 101 -1.10 14.97 33.24
N LEU A 102 -0.36 13.85 33.25
CA LEU A 102 0.60 13.54 32.18
C LEU A 102 -0.08 13.44 30.80
N LEU A 103 -1.21 12.73 30.70
CA LEU A 103 -1.97 12.62 29.45
C LEU A 103 -2.33 13.99 28.87
N LEU A 104 -2.81 14.89 29.74
CA LEU A 104 -3.21 16.23 29.36
C LEU A 104 -2.00 17.10 28.96
N LEU A 105 -0.96 17.12 29.79
CA LEU A 105 0.27 17.89 29.52
C LEU A 105 0.91 17.47 28.19
N SER A 106 1.04 16.15 27.96
CA SER A 106 1.58 15.59 26.71
C SER A 106 0.73 15.99 25.50
N SER A 107 -0.60 15.94 25.66
CA SER A 107 -1.54 16.35 24.61
C SER A 107 -1.42 17.84 24.27
N MET A 108 -1.40 18.70 25.28
CA MET A 108 -1.29 20.15 25.10
C MET A 108 0.05 20.55 24.50
N ALA A 109 1.13 19.84 24.84
CA ALA A 109 2.45 20.05 24.26
C ALA A 109 2.45 19.88 22.72
N TYR A 110 1.69 18.93 22.18
CA TYR A 110 1.52 18.73 20.74
C TYR A 110 0.45 19.61 20.10
N ILE A 111 -0.70 19.79 20.76
CA ILE A 111 -1.85 20.49 20.17
C ILE A 111 -1.62 22.01 20.11
N GLU A 112 -1.14 22.59 21.22
CA GLU A 112 -0.97 24.04 21.39
C GLU A 112 0.51 24.47 21.41
N GLY A 113 1.37 23.70 22.08
CA GLY A 113 2.75 24.09 22.38
C GLY A 113 3.80 23.76 21.32
N PHE A 114 3.41 23.06 20.25
CA PHE A 114 4.36 22.55 19.27
C PHE A 114 5.01 23.68 18.46
N TYR A 115 6.34 23.71 18.49
CA TYR A 115 7.15 24.58 17.62
C TYR A 115 8.17 23.74 16.83
N TYR A 116 9.38 23.53 17.35
CA TYR A 116 10.31 22.50 16.86
C TYR A 116 10.19 21.18 17.63
N LYS A 117 9.73 21.27 18.88
CA LYS A 117 9.48 20.20 19.83
C LYS A 117 8.10 20.46 20.48
N PRO A 118 7.43 19.44 21.03
CA PRO A 118 6.20 19.63 21.82
C PRO A 118 6.58 20.24 23.17
N ARG A 119 6.12 21.46 23.46
CA ARG A 119 6.56 22.22 24.65
C ARG A 119 5.41 22.52 25.59
N ILE A 120 5.68 22.58 26.88
CA ILE A 120 4.79 23.10 27.92
C ILE A 120 5.37 24.37 28.55
N ASP A 121 4.55 25.10 29.29
CA ASP A 121 4.97 26.24 30.13
C ASP A 121 4.61 26.02 31.61
N LYS A 122 5.20 26.84 32.48
CA LYS A 122 4.99 26.76 33.94
C LYS A 122 3.55 27.11 34.34
N GLU A 123 2.84 27.90 33.53
CA GLU A 123 1.43 28.23 33.78
C GLU A 123 0.57 26.97 33.68
N LEU A 124 0.66 26.23 32.57
CA LEU A 124 -0.02 24.95 32.41
C LEU A 124 0.41 23.95 33.47
N LEU A 125 1.71 23.91 33.79
CA LEU A 125 2.26 23.00 34.80
C LEU A 125 1.67 23.27 36.19
N SER A 126 1.53 24.54 36.58
CA SER A 126 0.98 24.94 37.88
C SER A 126 -0.48 24.51 38.09
N VAL A 127 -1.23 24.33 37.01
CA VAL A 127 -2.64 23.89 37.06
C VAL A 127 -2.75 22.36 37.13
N HIS A 128 -1.75 21.63 36.63
CA HIS A 128 -1.78 20.18 36.46
C HIS A 128 -0.60 19.47 37.16
N ALA A 129 -0.18 19.98 38.32
CA ALA A 129 0.94 19.44 39.08
C ALA A 129 0.55 18.32 40.06
N ASP A 130 -0.72 18.23 40.43
CA ASP A 130 -1.21 17.25 41.40
C ASP A 130 -0.93 15.81 40.94
N GLY A 131 -0.54 14.95 41.88
CA GLY A 131 -0.18 13.57 41.59
C GLY A 131 1.15 13.38 40.83
N LEU A 132 1.93 14.43 40.56
CA LEU A 132 3.21 14.34 39.85
C LEU A 132 4.42 14.44 40.80
N ILE A 133 5.50 13.72 40.46
CA ILE A 133 6.84 13.93 41.00
C ILE A 133 7.69 14.57 39.91
N CYS A 134 8.42 15.63 40.27
CA CYS A 134 9.26 16.40 39.36
C CYS A 134 10.76 16.20 39.69
N MET A 135 11.58 16.00 38.66
CA MET A 135 13.04 15.98 38.77
C MET A 135 13.68 17.09 37.95
N SER A 136 14.83 17.60 38.40
CA SER A 136 15.52 18.75 37.76
C SER A 136 16.09 18.50 36.36
N SER A 137 15.99 17.27 35.84
CA SER A 137 16.45 16.82 34.51
C SER A 137 17.96 16.77 34.34
N CYS A 138 18.38 16.35 33.13
CA CYS A 138 19.76 16.35 32.64
C CYS A 138 20.37 17.77 32.52
N LEU A 139 21.57 17.90 31.93
CA LEU A 139 22.20 19.21 31.66
C LEU A 139 21.32 20.17 30.81
N GLY A 140 20.31 19.64 30.11
CA GLY A 140 19.31 20.42 29.38
C GLY A 140 18.25 21.06 30.28
N GLY A 141 18.16 20.67 31.55
CA GLY A 141 17.20 21.17 32.52
C GLY A 141 17.39 22.65 32.86
N GLU A 142 16.31 23.28 33.34
CA GLU A 142 16.29 24.72 33.59
C GLU A 142 17.29 25.12 34.70
N ILE A 143 17.34 24.33 35.78
CA ILE A 143 18.22 24.54 36.94
C ILE A 143 19.67 24.16 36.59
N PRO A 144 19.97 22.94 36.08
CA PRO A 144 21.31 22.60 35.58
C PRO A 144 21.88 23.63 34.60
N SER A 145 21.06 24.09 33.64
CA SER A 145 21.51 25.09 32.67
C SER A 145 21.85 26.44 33.32
N SER A 146 21.18 26.87 34.39
CA SER A 146 21.56 28.09 35.11
C SER A 146 22.87 27.90 35.89
N LEU A 147 23.07 26.73 36.49
CA LEU A 147 24.30 26.38 37.22
C LEU A 147 25.52 26.32 36.30
N ILE A 148 25.41 25.71 35.11
CA ILE A 148 26.48 25.67 34.10
C ILE A 148 26.94 27.10 33.72
N ASN A 149 26.02 28.05 33.70
CA ASN A 149 26.30 29.45 33.37
C ASN A 149 26.74 30.29 34.59
N GLY A 150 26.96 29.66 35.76
CA GLY A 150 27.39 30.33 36.99
C GLY A 150 26.31 31.19 37.66
N ARG A 151 25.03 30.98 37.33
CA ARG A 151 23.89 31.77 37.84
C ARG A 151 23.20 31.05 38.99
N TYR A 152 23.89 30.99 40.13
CA TYR A 152 23.42 30.26 41.32
C TYR A 152 22.09 30.79 41.87
N GLU A 153 21.96 32.10 42.07
CA GLU A 153 20.72 32.71 42.60
C GLU A 153 19.53 32.45 41.67
N GLU A 154 19.73 32.51 40.35
CA GLU A 154 18.66 32.18 39.39
C GLU A 154 18.24 30.70 39.50
N ALA A 155 19.18 29.78 39.71
CA ALA A 155 18.88 28.37 39.92
C ALA A 155 18.11 28.15 41.24
N ARG A 156 18.44 28.91 42.28
CA ARG A 156 17.75 28.91 43.58
C ARG A 156 16.31 29.44 43.44
N ASP A 157 16.12 30.57 42.78
CA ASP A 157 14.79 31.17 42.53
C ASP A 157 13.89 30.22 41.74
N LYS A 158 14.44 29.63 40.65
CA LYS A 158 13.73 28.62 39.85
C LYS A 158 13.35 27.39 40.66
N THR A 159 14.21 26.93 41.56
CA THR A 159 13.87 25.82 42.47
C THR A 159 12.68 26.22 43.35
N GLY A 160 12.66 27.44 43.88
CA GLY A 160 11.52 27.98 44.63
C GLY A 160 10.21 27.85 43.86
N GLU A 161 10.20 28.23 42.58
CA GLU A 161 9.02 28.08 41.71
C GLU A 161 8.57 26.61 41.57
N TYR A 162 9.49 25.66 41.40
CA TYR A 162 9.12 24.23 41.33
C TYR A 162 8.61 23.69 42.68
N ILE A 163 9.17 24.16 43.80
CA ILE A 163 8.68 23.81 45.13
C ILE A 163 7.27 24.36 45.33
N ASP A 164 6.98 25.58 44.86
CA ASP A 164 5.65 26.17 44.93
C ASP A 164 4.63 25.40 44.07
N ILE A 165 5.06 24.86 42.92
CA ILE A 165 4.21 24.09 42.00
C ILE A 165 3.94 22.66 42.50
N PHE A 166 4.98 21.91 42.86
CA PHE A 166 4.87 20.47 43.17
C PHE A 166 4.84 20.16 44.66
N GLY A 167 5.25 21.10 45.48
CA GLY A 167 5.58 20.86 46.89
C GLY A 167 6.98 20.26 47.05
N LYS A 168 7.62 20.63 48.17
CA LYS A 168 9.00 20.24 48.49
C LYS A 168 9.24 18.72 48.48
N GLU A 169 8.25 17.93 48.88
CA GLU A 169 8.35 16.46 48.97
C GLU A 169 8.22 15.73 47.62
N ASN A 170 7.82 16.44 46.57
CA ASN A 170 7.63 15.89 45.22
C ASN A 170 8.63 16.47 44.20
N PHE A 171 9.56 17.32 44.64
CA PHE A 171 10.62 17.85 43.80
C PHE A 171 11.98 17.29 44.23
N TYR A 172 12.75 16.79 43.25
CA TYR A 172 14.06 16.18 43.49
C TYR A 172 15.12 16.76 42.56
N TYR A 173 16.33 16.96 43.10
CA TYR A 173 17.50 17.27 42.29
C TYR A 173 18.10 16.00 41.69
N GLU A 174 18.18 15.96 40.37
CA GLU A 174 18.69 14.82 39.64
C GLU A 174 20.21 14.90 39.48
N LEU A 175 20.93 13.88 39.96
CA LEU A 175 22.37 13.75 39.88
C LEU A 175 22.72 12.68 38.83
N MET A 176 23.62 13.04 37.91
CA MET A 176 24.08 12.14 36.83
C MET A 176 25.60 12.19 36.71
N ASP A 177 26.24 11.06 36.44
CA ASP A 177 27.66 11.03 36.06
C ASP A 177 27.88 10.08 34.87
N ASN A 178 27.71 10.65 33.68
CA ASN A 178 27.96 10.00 32.40
C ASN A 178 29.39 10.33 31.88
N GLY A 179 30.32 10.72 32.75
CA GLY A 179 31.69 11.07 32.37
C GLY A 179 31.85 12.44 31.72
N LEU A 180 30.89 13.35 31.91
CA LEU A 180 30.95 14.74 31.44
C LEU A 180 31.47 15.66 32.55
N ASP A 181 32.41 16.54 32.24
CA ASP A 181 32.97 17.47 33.24
C ASP A 181 31.94 18.54 33.67
N GLU A 182 31.02 18.90 32.77
CA GLU A 182 29.91 19.78 33.11
C GLU A 182 28.99 19.15 34.18
N GLN A 183 28.75 17.84 34.12
CA GLN A 183 27.92 17.13 35.12
C GLN A 183 28.56 17.13 36.51
N LYS A 184 29.89 16.94 36.61
CA LYS A 184 30.60 17.00 37.91
C LYS A 184 30.43 18.37 38.58
N THR A 185 30.51 19.44 37.78
CA THR A 185 30.32 20.82 38.26
C THR A 185 28.89 21.04 38.72
N VAL A 186 27.91 20.65 37.90
CA VAL A 186 26.49 20.76 38.21
C VAL A 186 26.12 19.94 39.45
N ASN A 187 26.56 18.69 39.57
CA ASN A 187 26.27 17.83 40.71
C ASN A 187 26.73 18.47 42.04
N ARG A 188 27.92 19.08 42.06
CA ARG A 188 28.43 19.77 43.25
C ARG A 188 27.55 20.97 43.65
N GLU A 189 27.14 21.77 42.68
CA GLU A 189 26.25 22.92 42.94
C GLU A 189 24.83 22.49 43.28
N LEU A 190 24.32 21.39 42.70
CA LEU A 190 23.03 20.80 43.06
C LEU A 190 23.04 20.26 44.50
N LEU A 191 24.12 19.61 44.94
CA LEU A 191 24.28 19.17 46.33
C LEU A 191 24.26 20.37 47.29
N ARG A 192 24.91 21.47 46.91
CA ARG A 192 24.86 22.71 47.69
C ARG A 192 23.46 23.30 47.77
N LEU A 193 22.73 23.36 46.65
CA LEU A 193 21.33 23.80 46.64
C LEU A 193 20.41 22.87 47.45
N ALA A 194 20.66 21.56 47.38
CA ALA A 194 19.96 20.54 48.15
C ALA A 194 20.08 20.82 49.66
N GLU A 195 21.28 21.14 50.14
CA GLU A 195 21.51 21.55 51.54
C GLU A 195 20.84 22.89 51.87
N ASP A 196 21.00 23.91 51.02
CA ASP A 196 20.49 25.27 51.25
C ASP A 196 18.95 25.32 51.34
N LEU A 197 18.26 24.54 50.50
CA LEU A 197 16.79 24.53 50.40
C LEU A 197 16.16 23.31 51.09
N GLY A 198 16.97 22.35 51.53
CA GLY A 198 16.55 21.09 52.13
C GLY A 198 15.78 20.18 51.18
N VAL A 199 16.11 20.22 49.89
CA VAL A 199 15.48 19.40 48.82
C VAL A 199 16.29 18.12 48.65
N LYS A 200 15.63 16.97 48.43
CA LYS A 200 16.30 15.68 48.26
C LYS A 200 16.96 15.54 46.89
N THR A 201 18.00 14.72 46.81
CA THR A 201 18.68 14.36 45.55
C THR A 201 18.30 12.95 45.10
N VAL A 202 18.39 12.67 43.80
CA VAL A 202 18.12 11.34 43.23
C VAL A 202 19.14 11.04 42.13
N ALA A 203 19.67 9.82 42.11
CA ALA A 203 20.65 9.39 41.12
C ALA A 203 19.97 8.74 39.91
N THR A 204 20.34 9.15 38.70
CA THR A 204 19.86 8.57 37.43
C THR A 204 21.00 8.47 36.41
N ASN A 205 20.73 7.87 35.23
CA ASN A 205 21.76 7.66 34.21
C ASN A 205 21.36 8.09 32.79
N ASP A 206 20.17 8.67 32.60
CA ASP A 206 19.70 9.16 31.29
C ASP A 206 19.87 8.12 30.16
N VAL A 207 19.26 6.94 30.35
CA VAL A 207 19.55 5.77 29.51
C VAL A 207 18.95 5.92 28.12
N HIS A 208 19.76 5.73 27.08
CA HIS A 208 19.36 5.80 25.66
C HIS A 208 19.57 4.49 24.89
N TYR A 209 20.45 3.61 25.37
CA TYR A 209 20.74 2.30 24.75
C TYR A 209 21.02 1.22 25.80
N LEU A 210 21.05 -0.06 25.38
CA LEU A 210 21.12 -1.19 26.31
C LEU A 210 22.53 -1.48 26.82
N GLU A 211 23.48 -1.68 25.91
CA GLU A 211 24.86 -2.04 26.25
C GLU A 211 25.82 -0.89 25.94
N LYS A 212 26.92 -0.80 26.70
CA LYS A 212 27.99 0.18 26.43
C LYS A 212 28.53 0.09 24.99
N GLY A 213 28.61 -1.12 24.43
CA GLY A 213 29.03 -1.34 23.03
C GLY A 213 28.03 -0.84 21.98
N ASP A 214 26.80 -0.50 22.37
CA ASP A 214 25.77 -0.02 21.45
C ASP A 214 25.91 1.48 21.11
N ALA A 215 26.83 2.21 21.76
CA ALA A 215 27.08 3.64 21.52
C ALA A 215 27.36 3.96 20.04
N GLN A 216 28.09 3.08 19.33
CA GLN A 216 28.36 3.26 17.89
C GLN A 216 27.10 3.09 17.02
N TYR A 217 26.13 2.28 17.46
CA TYR A 217 24.88 2.05 16.74
C TYR A 217 23.90 3.20 17.00
N HIS A 218 23.87 3.69 18.24
CA HIS A 218 23.17 4.91 18.64
C HIS A 218 23.68 6.12 17.85
N ASP A 219 24.99 6.27 17.70
CA ASP A 219 25.59 7.33 16.91
C ASP A 219 25.15 7.29 15.42
N ALA A 220 25.05 6.08 14.84
CA ALA A 220 24.51 5.90 13.51
C ALA A 220 23.02 6.26 13.42
N LEU A 221 22.22 5.94 14.45
CA LEU A 221 20.81 6.33 14.54
C LEU A 221 20.65 7.85 14.53
N LEU A 222 21.44 8.58 15.31
CA LEU A 222 21.44 10.05 15.33
C LEU A 222 21.76 10.65 13.95
N CYS A 223 22.72 10.06 13.24
CA CYS A 223 23.05 10.44 11.87
C CYS A 223 21.91 10.19 10.88
N ILE A 224 21.19 9.06 11.01
CA ILE A 224 20.01 8.75 10.18
C ILE A 224 18.93 9.81 10.39
N GLN A 225 18.65 10.19 11.64
CA GLN A 225 17.61 11.16 11.97
C GLN A 225 17.97 12.60 11.58
N THR A 226 19.24 12.97 11.69
CA THR A 226 19.72 14.30 11.30
C THR A 226 20.03 14.43 9.80
N GLY A 227 20.00 13.32 9.05
CA GLY A 227 20.33 13.29 7.62
C GLY A 227 21.81 13.58 7.33
N LYS A 228 22.71 13.22 8.27
CA LYS A 228 24.15 13.49 8.20
C LYS A 228 24.97 12.22 8.07
N SER A 229 26.19 12.35 7.55
CA SER A 229 27.16 11.24 7.50
C SER A 229 27.86 11.04 8.84
N ILE A 230 28.26 9.80 9.17
CA ILE A 230 29.13 9.49 10.32
C ILE A 230 30.47 10.22 10.23
N ASN A 231 30.95 10.49 9.01
CA ASN A 231 32.22 11.15 8.73
C ASN A 231 32.15 12.69 8.88
N GLU A 232 30.95 13.27 8.96
CA GLU A 232 30.78 14.73 9.08
C GLU A 232 31.19 15.22 10.49
N LYS A 233 32.03 16.26 10.56
CA LYS A 233 32.53 16.80 11.84
C LYS A 233 31.47 17.56 12.65
N LYS A 234 30.52 18.24 11.99
CA LYS A 234 29.48 19.06 12.63
C LYS A 234 28.15 18.31 12.70
N ARG A 235 28.12 17.16 13.38
CA ARG A 235 26.91 16.34 13.53
C ARG A 235 26.47 16.24 14.98
N LEU A 236 25.22 15.83 15.20
CA LEU A 236 24.74 15.48 16.52
C LEU A 236 25.43 14.19 16.97
N ARG A 237 26.17 14.25 18.07
CA ARG A 237 26.86 13.12 18.69
C ARG A 237 26.92 13.35 20.19
N PHE A 238 26.69 12.30 20.96
CA PHE A 238 26.82 12.35 22.41
C PHE A 238 28.30 12.41 22.78
N LYS A 239 28.65 13.23 23.78
CA LYS A 239 30.05 13.49 24.16
C LYS A 239 30.71 12.29 24.87
N SER A 240 29.93 11.36 25.39
CA SER A 240 30.40 10.12 26.03
C SER A 240 29.57 8.92 25.59
N ASP A 241 30.11 7.72 25.86
CA ASP A 241 29.50 6.42 25.54
C ASP A 241 28.84 5.78 26.79
N GLU A 242 28.48 6.59 27.79
CA GLU A 242 28.04 6.15 29.12
C GLU A 242 26.51 6.18 29.34
N PHE A 243 25.73 6.39 28.28
CA PHE A 243 24.26 6.51 28.30
C PHE A 243 23.56 5.15 28.11
N TYR A 244 24.18 4.07 28.59
CA TYR A 244 23.62 2.72 28.52
C TYR A 244 22.87 2.32 29.80
N PHE A 245 22.14 1.21 29.76
CA PHE A 245 21.43 0.66 30.90
C PHE A 245 22.41 0.03 31.92
N ARG A 246 22.99 0.87 32.77
CA ARG A 246 23.95 0.49 33.83
C ARG A 246 23.35 -0.47 34.85
N SER A 247 24.19 -1.35 35.36
CA SER A 247 23.82 -2.25 36.45
C SER A 247 23.69 -1.50 37.78
N PRO A 248 22.90 -2.02 38.75
CA PRO A 248 22.81 -1.44 40.09
C PRO A 248 24.17 -1.30 40.78
N LYS A 249 25.09 -2.25 40.54
CA LYS A 249 26.44 -2.24 41.11
C LYS A 249 27.26 -1.06 40.59
N GLU A 250 27.23 -0.80 39.29
CA GLU A 250 27.92 0.35 38.70
C GLU A 250 27.40 1.68 39.25
N MET A 251 26.07 1.80 39.40
CA MET A 251 25.45 3.01 39.96
C MET A 251 25.80 3.23 41.44
N LEU A 252 25.86 2.16 42.24
CA LEU A 252 26.30 2.20 43.64
C LEU A 252 27.76 2.63 43.79
N GLU A 253 28.64 2.16 42.90
CA GLU A 253 30.06 2.53 42.90
C GLU A 253 30.22 4.02 42.51
N LEU A 254 29.51 4.46 41.49
CA LEU A 254 29.55 5.83 40.96
C LEU A 254 29.07 6.87 41.97
N PHE A 255 27.99 6.58 42.69
CA PHE A 255 27.40 7.48 43.70
C PHE A 255 27.73 7.07 45.14
N SER A 256 28.88 6.43 45.35
CA SER A 256 29.32 5.99 46.68
C SER A 256 29.52 7.14 47.67
N GLU A 257 29.81 8.35 47.19
CA GLU A 257 29.91 9.57 48.00
C GLU A 257 28.54 10.13 48.42
N VAL A 258 27.47 9.80 47.69
CA VAL A 258 26.10 10.28 47.94
C VAL A 258 25.11 9.09 47.93
N PRO A 259 25.22 8.15 48.90
CA PRO A 259 24.38 6.95 48.92
C PRO A 259 22.89 7.25 49.10
N GLU A 260 22.54 8.42 49.63
CA GLU A 260 21.15 8.88 49.74
C GLU A 260 20.48 9.01 48.36
N ALA A 261 21.19 9.54 47.35
CA ALA A 261 20.64 9.72 46.01
C ALA A 261 20.20 8.39 45.38
N ILE A 262 20.91 7.30 45.68
CA ILE A 262 20.52 5.93 45.28
C ILE A 262 19.29 5.46 46.07
N ARG A 263 19.26 5.64 47.39
CA ARG A 263 18.10 5.24 48.22
C ARG A 263 16.82 5.97 47.82
N ASN A 264 16.94 7.24 47.45
CA ASN A 264 15.80 8.05 47.01
C ASN A 264 15.16 7.53 45.71
N THR A 265 15.87 6.72 44.91
CA THR A 265 15.26 6.01 43.76
C THR A 265 14.19 5.00 44.21
N ILE A 266 14.43 4.31 45.33
CA ILE A 266 13.48 3.37 45.94
C ILE A 266 12.34 4.14 46.63
N GLU A 267 12.64 5.25 47.31
CA GLU A 267 11.61 6.11 47.90
C GLU A 267 10.60 6.59 46.84
N ILE A 268 11.08 7.09 45.70
CA ILE A 268 10.20 7.50 44.59
C ILE A 268 9.40 6.31 44.07
N THR A 269 10.03 5.14 43.93
CA THR A 269 9.35 3.89 43.53
C THR A 269 8.22 3.51 44.49
N GLU A 270 8.41 3.69 45.80
CA GLU A 270 7.39 3.44 46.82
C GLU A 270 6.24 4.46 46.76
N LYS A 271 6.54 5.72 46.39
CA LYS A 271 5.53 6.77 46.19
C LYS A 271 4.67 6.53 44.93
N CYS A 272 5.26 6.03 43.85
CA CYS A 272 4.56 5.81 42.57
C CYS A 272 3.71 4.53 42.58
N ASN A 273 2.40 4.64 42.76
CA ASN A 273 1.45 3.51 42.81
C ASN A 273 0.31 3.71 41.81
N LEU A 274 0.63 3.65 40.52
CA LEU A 274 -0.35 3.69 39.44
C LEU A 274 -0.95 2.29 39.17
N SER A 275 -2.27 2.19 39.24
CA SER A 275 -3.04 1.04 38.79
C SER A 275 -3.96 1.47 37.66
N LEU A 276 -3.89 0.82 36.51
CA LEU A 276 -4.78 1.12 35.38
C LEU A 276 -5.87 0.05 35.30
N GLU A 277 -7.13 0.46 35.29
CA GLU A 277 -8.27 -0.41 35.01
C GLU A 277 -8.36 -0.67 33.49
N LEU A 278 -7.69 -1.72 33.02
CA LEU A 278 -7.75 -2.14 31.63
C LEU A 278 -8.96 -3.07 31.39
N GLY A 279 -9.64 -2.90 30.26
CA GLY A 279 -10.75 -3.75 29.80
C GLY A 279 -12.16 -3.22 30.09
N SER A 280 -12.31 -2.05 30.74
CA SER A 280 -13.62 -1.40 30.91
C SER A 280 -14.05 -0.67 29.64
N ILE A 281 -15.21 -0.99 29.09
CA ILE A 281 -15.66 -0.41 27.81
C ILE A 281 -16.24 1.00 28.00
N HIS A 282 -15.72 1.97 27.23
CA HIS A 282 -16.22 3.34 27.19
C HIS A 282 -17.01 3.60 25.90
N LEU A 283 -18.33 3.36 25.94
CA LEU A 283 -19.19 3.65 24.79
C LEU A 283 -19.53 5.15 24.70
N PRO A 284 -19.47 5.78 23.51
CA PRO A 284 -19.94 7.14 23.31
C PRO A 284 -21.44 7.29 23.59
N ASN A 285 -21.85 8.45 24.05
CA ASN A 285 -23.27 8.77 24.21
C ASN A 285 -23.90 9.06 22.83
N PHE A 286 -24.95 8.32 22.47
CA PHE A 286 -25.71 8.56 21.25
C PHE A 286 -26.95 9.42 21.55
N PRO A 287 -27.22 10.51 20.79
CA PRO A 287 -28.42 11.32 20.99
C PRO A 287 -29.66 10.53 20.59
N LEU A 288 -30.56 10.28 21.55
CA LEU A 288 -31.80 9.52 21.36
C LEU A 288 -33.04 10.44 21.35
N PRO A 289 -34.12 10.06 20.65
CA PRO A 289 -35.41 10.75 20.75
C PRO A 289 -35.96 10.78 22.19
N GLU A 290 -36.74 11.82 22.54
CA GLU A 290 -37.37 11.92 23.87
C GLU A 290 -38.22 10.68 24.20
N GLY A 291 -37.94 10.07 25.35
CA GLY A 291 -38.67 8.89 25.84
C GLY A 291 -38.22 7.54 25.28
N GLU A 292 -37.26 7.51 24.35
CA GLU A 292 -36.67 6.27 23.84
C GLU A 292 -35.30 5.97 24.48
N ASN A 293 -35.01 4.69 24.68
CA ASN A 293 -33.67 4.21 25.05
C ASN A 293 -33.00 3.48 23.87
N ALA A 294 -31.69 3.26 23.95
CA ALA A 294 -30.91 2.67 22.85
C ALA A 294 -31.45 1.30 22.39
N GLU A 295 -31.95 0.48 23.32
CA GLU A 295 -32.51 -0.84 23.02
C GLU A 295 -33.82 -0.73 22.24
N SER A 296 -34.74 0.10 22.73
CA SER A 296 -36.05 0.31 22.11
C SER A 296 -35.94 0.91 20.71
N TYR A 297 -35.00 1.84 20.53
CA TYR A 297 -34.77 2.48 19.24
C TYR A 297 -34.13 1.52 18.23
N LEU A 298 -33.15 0.70 18.67
CA LEU A 298 -32.54 -0.32 17.82
C LEU A 298 -33.56 -1.35 17.33
N LEU A 299 -34.46 -1.82 18.20
CA LEU A 299 -35.52 -2.76 17.85
C LEU A 299 -36.44 -2.16 16.77
N LYS A 300 -36.91 -0.94 16.98
CA LYS A 300 -37.77 -0.22 16.03
C LYS A 300 -37.11 -0.07 14.66
N LEU A 301 -35.86 0.37 14.62
CA LEU A 301 -35.10 0.50 13.36
C LEU A 301 -34.89 -0.84 12.65
N THR A 302 -34.66 -1.91 13.42
CA THR A 302 -34.49 -3.25 12.86
C THR A 302 -35.79 -3.76 12.23
N GLU A 303 -36.93 -3.60 12.90
CA GLU A 303 -38.24 -3.97 12.35
C GLU A 303 -38.59 -3.19 11.07
N GLU A 304 -38.33 -1.89 11.05
CA GLU A 304 -38.52 -1.05 9.86
C GLU A 304 -37.58 -1.46 8.72
N GLY A 305 -36.33 -1.79 9.05
CA GLY A 305 -35.32 -2.27 8.10
C GLY A 305 -35.68 -3.60 7.46
N LEU A 306 -36.11 -4.57 8.26
CA LEU A 306 -36.55 -5.89 7.78
C LEU A 306 -37.73 -5.79 6.82
N LYS A 307 -38.71 -4.91 7.10
CA LYS A 307 -39.85 -4.64 6.21
C LYS A 307 -39.44 -4.03 4.87
N LYS A 308 -38.32 -3.30 4.82
CA LYS A 308 -37.79 -2.72 3.58
C LYS A 308 -37.00 -3.74 2.75
N ARG A 309 -36.26 -4.63 3.41
CA ARG A 309 -35.40 -5.64 2.74
C ARG A 309 -36.18 -6.85 2.26
N TYR A 310 -37.14 -7.33 3.06
CA TYR A 310 -37.93 -8.51 2.75
C TYR A 310 -39.37 -8.15 2.37
N LYS A 311 -39.84 -8.69 1.24
CA LYS A 311 -41.25 -8.58 0.83
C LYS A 311 -42.19 -9.27 1.83
N GLU A 312 -41.76 -10.40 2.39
CA GLU A 312 -42.47 -11.17 3.42
C GLU A 312 -41.49 -11.60 4.51
N ILE A 313 -41.82 -11.34 5.78
CA ILE A 313 -41.00 -11.73 6.93
C ILE A 313 -41.44 -13.11 7.39
N LYS A 314 -40.67 -14.14 7.05
CA LYS A 314 -40.86 -15.53 7.50
C LYS A 314 -40.51 -15.68 8.98
N GLU A 315 -41.00 -16.73 9.63
CA GLU A 315 -40.67 -17.04 11.03
C GLU A 315 -39.16 -17.20 11.27
N GLU A 316 -38.43 -17.79 10.32
CA GLU A 316 -36.98 -17.95 10.39
C GLU A 316 -36.23 -16.61 10.51
N ILE A 317 -36.63 -15.63 9.70
CA ILE A 317 -36.06 -14.26 9.70
C ILE A 317 -36.32 -13.60 11.05
N LYS A 318 -37.55 -13.70 11.55
CA LYS A 318 -37.95 -13.10 12.83
C LYS A 318 -37.19 -13.74 14.00
N ASN A 319 -37.13 -15.06 14.05
CA ASN A 319 -36.43 -15.80 15.10
C ASN A 319 -34.92 -15.45 15.12
N ARG A 320 -34.29 -15.31 13.94
CA ARG A 320 -32.89 -14.88 13.86
C ARG A 320 -32.71 -13.44 14.37
N ALA A 321 -33.56 -12.51 13.94
CA ALA A 321 -33.49 -11.12 14.39
C ALA A 321 -33.69 -11.00 15.92
N ASP A 322 -34.67 -11.69 16.48
CA ASP A 322 -34.96 -11.67 17.92
C ASP A 322 -33.77 -12.24 18.73
N LEU A 323 -33.15 -13.32 18.23
CA LEU A 323 -31.95 -13.90 18.84
C LEU A 323 -30.77 -12.90 18.80
N GLU A 324 -30.47 -12.31 17.66
CA GLU A 324 -29.36 -11.35 17.52
C GLU A 324 -29.58 -10.10 18.40
N ILE A 325 -30.80 -9.54 18.42
CA ILE A 325 -31.14 -8.39 19.28
C ILE A 325 -30.96 -8.76 20.75
N SER A 326 -31.37 -9.95 21.18
CA SER A 326 -31.20 -10.40 22.56
C SER A 326 -29.72 -10.47 22.96
N VAL A 327 -28.86 -10.94 22.05
CA VAL A 327 -27.42 -11.00 22.27
C VAL A 327 -26.80 -9.61 22.32
N ILE A 328 -27.11 -8.74 21.35
CA ILE A 328 -26.61 -7.35 21.30
C ILE A 328 -27.00 -6.57 22.56
N LYS A 329 -28.23 -6.79 23.04
CA LYS A 329 -28.72 -6.21 24.30
C LYS A 329 -27.95 -6.74 25.50
N SER A 330 -27.80 -8.07 25.62
CA SER A 330 -27.09 -8.69 26.75
C SER A 330 -25.62 -8.23 26.86
N MET A 331 -24.99 -7.90 25.74
CA MET A 331 -23.59 -7.44 25.68
C MET A 331 -23.45 -5.92 25.79
N GLY A 332 -24.55 -5.16 25.83
CA GLY A 332 -24.52 -3.69 25.95
C GLY A 332 -24.12 -2.94 24.68
N PHE A 333 -24.15 -3.57 23.50
CA PHE A 333 -23.67 -2.97 22.24
C PHE A 333 -24.74 -2.21 21.45
N CYS A 334 -25.93 -1.97 22.01
CA CYS A 334 -27.01 -1.28 21.30
C CYS A 334 -26.59 0.11 20.79
N THR A 335 -25.93 0.90 21.64
CA THR A 335 -25.43 2.23 21.27
C THR A 335 -24.40 2.18 20.14
N TYR A 336 -23.53 1.16 20.13
CA TYR A 336 -22.53 0.98 19.08
C TYR A 336 -23.17 0.77 17.70
N PHE A 337 -24.20 -0.10 17.61
CA PHE A 337 -24.94 -0.30 16.35
C PHE A 337 -25.65 0.97 15.88
N LEU A 338 -26.19 1.78 16.80
CA LEU A 338 -26.82 3.05 16.46
C LEU A 338 -25.82 4.07 15.92
N ILE A 339 -24.63 4.16 16.51
CA ILE A 339 -23.56 5.03 16.01
C ILE A 339 -23.18 4.61 14.58
N VAL A 340 -22.97 3.31 14.36
CA VAL A 340 -22.59 2.76 13.05
C VAL A 340 -23.68 2.99 11.99
N TRP A 341 -24.93 2.70 12.33
CA TRP A 341 -26.09 2.95 11.49
C TRP A 341 -26.18 4.42 11.07
N ASP A 342 -25.96 5.34 12.01
CA ASP A 342 -26.18 6.77 11.81
C ASP A 342 -25.23 7.39 10.76
N PHE A 343 -23.93 7.12 10.85
CA PHE A 343 -23.00 7.68 9.87
C PHE A 343 -23.08 6.98 8.51
N ILE A 344 -23.48 5.70 8.45
CA ILE A 344 -23.77 5.01 7.18
C ILE A 344 -25.02 5.60 6.52
N ARG A 345 -26.08 5.87 7.30
CA ARG A 345 -27.28 6.55 6.82
C ARG A 345 -26.92 7.95 6.29
N PHE A 346 -26.09 8.70 7.00
CA PHE A 346 -25.60 10.00 6.55
C PHE A 346 -24.88 9.88 5.20
N ALA A 347 -23.91 8.95 5.09
CA ALA A 347 -23.16 8.71 3.86
C ALA A 347 -24.09 8.42 2.68
N LYS A 348 -25.02 7.46 2.85
CA LYS A 348 -26.02 7.10 1.82
C LYS A 348 -26.91 8.29 1.44
N SER A 349 -27.33 9.11 2.40
CA SER A 349 -28.16 10.31 2.14
C SER A 349 -27.44 11.42 1.37
N ARG A 350 -26.11 11.44 1.39
CA ARG A 350 -25.26 12.38 0.65
C ARG A 350 -24.71 11.81 -0.67
N GLY A 351 -25.20 10.64 -1.08
CA GLY A 351 -24.73 9.94 -2.29
C GLY A 351 -23.28 9.45 -2.17
N ILE A 352 -22.78 9.23 -0.95
CA ILE A 352 -21.48 8.60 -0.72
C ILE A 352 -21.70 7.09 -0.73
N LEU A 353 -21.04 6.38 -1.65
CA LEU A 353 -21.16 4.94 -1.73
C LEU A 353 -20.50 4.27 -0.52
N VAL A 354 -21.18 3.28 0.03
CA VAL A 354 -20.74 2.46 1.15
C VAL A 354 -20.64 1.02 0.65
N GLY A 355 -19.55 0.34 0.98
CA GLY A 355 -19.33 -1.04 0.61
C GLY A 355 -20.38 -1.98 1.19
N PRO A 356 -20.54 -3.18 0.62
CA PRO A 356 -21.58 -4.13 1.03
C PRO A 356 -21.37 -4.76 2.41
N GLY A 357 -20.22 -4.52 3.04
CA GLY A 357 -19.82 -5.02 4.34
C GLY A 357 -18.40 -5.58 4.31
N ARG A 358 -17.78 -5.70 5.48
CA ARG A 358 -16.42 -6.26 5.60
C ARG A 358 -16.32 -7.10 6.87
N GLY A 359 -15.55 -8.18 6.79
CA GLY A 359 -15.29 -9.03 7.95
C GLY A 359 -16.52 -9.85 8.35
N SER A 360 -16.65 -10.13 9.63
CA SER A 360 -17.77 -10.91 10.18
C SER A 360 -19.09 -10.15 10.19
N ALA A 361 -19.07 -8.81 10.07
CA ALA A 361 -20.27 -7.98 10.24
C ALA A 361 -21.41 -8.34 9.26
N ALA A 362 -21.07 -8.90 8.10
CA ALA A 362 -22.04 -9.39 7.11
C ALA A 362 -22.80 -10.66 7.54
N GLY A 363 -22.42 -11.32 8.65
CA GLY A 363 -23.17 -12.44 9.23
C GLY A 363 -24.37 -12.06 10.11
N SER A 364 -24.60 -10.76 10.32
CA SER A 364 -25.65 -10.22 11.19
C SER A 364 -26.86 -9.76 10.39
N ILE A 365 -28.04 -10.31 10.69
CA ILE A 365 -29.30 -9.88 10.08
C ILE A 365 -29.71 -8.49 10.57
N VAL A 366 -29.33 -8.13 11.81
CA VAL A 366 -29.54 -6.78 12.35
C VAL A 366 -28.71 -5.76 11.54
N SER A 367 -27.45 -6.09 11.21
CA SER A 367 -26.61 -5.24 10.36
C SER A 367 -27.19 -5.07 8.96
N TYR A 368 -27.73 -6.15 8.38
CA TYR A 368 -28.38 -6.10 7.07
C TYR A 368 -29.68 -5.27 7.07
N ALA A 369 -30.51 -5.42 8.11
CA ALA A 369 -31.75 -4.67 8.29
C ALA A 369 -31.50 -3.16 8.45
N LEU A 370 -30.50 -2.79 9.24
CA LEU A 370 -30.07 -1.39 9.42
C LEU A 370 -29.39 -0.81 8.16
N GLY A 371 -29.03 -1.64 7.19
CA GLY A 371 -28.30 -1.24 5.99
C GLY A 371 -26.83 -0.92 6.25
N ILE A 372 -26.28 -1.45 7.35
CA ILE A 372 -24.84 -1.49 7.65
C ILE A 372 -24.14 -2.43 6.67
N THR A 373 -24.77 -3.57 6.37
CA THR A 373 -24.37 -4.48 5.29
C THR A 373 -25.45 -4.57 4.22
N ASN A 374 -25.06 -4.94 3.00
CA ASN A 374 -25.96 -5.11 1.85
C ASN A 374 -26.07 -6.57 1.37
N VAL A 375 -25.45 -7.53 2.07
CA VAL A 375 -25.56 -8.97 1.78
C VAL A 375 -26.54 -9.63 2.75
N ASP A 376 -27.44 -10.46 2.23
CA ASP A 376 -28.36 -11.26 3.04
C ASP A 376 -27.62 -12.42 3.75
N PRO A 377 -27.54 -12.44 5.09
CA PRO A 377 -26.83 -13.49 5.80
C PRO A 377 -27.53 -14.86 5.75
N LEU A 378 -28.86 -14.92 5.61
CA LEU A 378 -29.60 -16.17 5.60
C LEU A 378 -29.49 -16.87 4.24
N GLU A 379 -29.54 -16.11 3.14
CA GLU A 379 -29.41 -16.65 1.78
C GLU A 379 -28.07 -17.37 1.59
N TYR A 380 -26.97 -16.80 2.10
CA TYR A 380 -25.62 -17.34 1.93
C TYR A 380 -25.09 -18.12 3.15
N GLY A 381 -25.95 -18.45 4.12
CA GLY A 381 -25.55 -19.23 5.31
C GLY A 381 -24.44 -18.59 6.13
N LEU A 382 -24.49 -17.27 6.33
CA LEU A 382 -23.52 -16.51 7.11
C LEU A 382 -23.88 -16.54 8.61
N LEU A 383 -22.87 -16.79 9.45
CA LEU A 383 -23.07 -17.02 10.88
C LEU A 383 -22.88 -15.74 11.72
N PHE A 384 -23.86 -15.44 12.57
CA PHE A 384 -23.82 -14.31 13.50
C PHE A 384 -22.84 -14.58 14.64
N GLU A 385 -22.73 -15.82 15.08
CA GLU A 385 -21.89 -16.23 16.21
C GLU A 385 -20.39 -16.08 15.91
N ARG A 386 -20.04 -16.02 14.61
CA ARG A 386 -18.70 -15.66 14.17
C ARG A 386 -18.40 -14.16 14.31
N PHE A 387 -19.44 -13.33 14.33
CA PHE A 387 -19.36 -11.90 14.58
C PHE A 387 -19.41 -11.57 16.07
N LEU A 388 -20.48 -12.01 16.76
CA LEU A 388 -20.68 -11.79 18.19
C LEU A 388 -20.97 -13.12 18.89
N ASN A 389 -20.20 -13.43 19.94
CA ASN A 389 -20.31 -14.68 20.66
C ASN A 389 -20.70 -14.45 22.12
N VAL A 390 -21.80 -15.06 22.57
CA VAL A 390 -22.36 -14.89 23.92
C VAL A 390 -21.42 -15.41 25.02
N SER A 391 -20.61 -16.44 24.72
CA SER A 391 -19.69 -17.04 25.70
C SER A 391 -18.51 -16.14 26.05
N ARG A 392 -18.29 -15.05 25.30
CA ARG A 392 -17.19 -14.12 25.53
C ARG A 392 -17.57 -12.71 25.08
N VAL A 393 -17.65 -11.79 26.04
CA VAL A 393 -17.82 -10.35 25.76
C VAL A 393 -16.53 -9.80 25.16
N SER A 394 -16.44 -9.79 23.84
CA SER A 394 -15.43 -9.06 23.07
C SER A 394 -16.09 -7.98 22.25
N MET A 395 -15.43 -6.84 22.09
CA MET A 395 -15.96 -5.72 21.31
C MET A 395 -16.13 -6.12 19.83
N PRO A 396 -17.28 -5.82 19.20
CA PRO A 396 -17.45 -6.01 17.76
C PRO A 396 -16.60 -4.99 16.99
N ASP A 397 -15.87 -5.47 15.97
CA ASP A 397 -15.13 -4.62 15.02
C ASP A 397 -15.91 -4.59 13.70
N ILE A 398 -16.62 -3.49 13.44
CA ILE A 398 -17.33 -3.25 12.17
C ILE A 398 -16.48 -2.31 11.31
N ASP A 399 -15.66 -2.90 10.46
CA ASP A 399 -14.92 -2.18 9.41
C ASP A 399 -15.86 -1.78 8.27
N ILE A 400 -15.75 -0.55 7.77
CA ILE A 400 -16.63 -0.05 6.71
C ILE A 400 -15.82 0.57 5.59
N ASP A 401 -16.10 0.12 4.37
CA ASP A 401 -15.52 0.66 3.14
C ASP A 401 -16.39 1.81 2.64
N PHE A 402 -15.80 2.98 2.42
CA PHE A 402 -16.42 4.17 1.84
C PHE A 402 -15.76 4.52 0.51
N ASP A 403 -16.45 5.32 -0.30
CA ASP A 403 -15.85 6.04 -1.41
C ASP A 403 -14.59 6.81 -0.95
N GLY A 404 -13.43 6.47 -1.53
CA GLY A 404 -12.13 6.98 -1.13
C GLY A 404 -12.01 8.50 -1.19
N ASP A 405 -12.62 9.16 -2.18
CA ASP A 405 -12.54 10.61 -2.36
C ASP A 405 -13.41 11.39 -1.36
N ARG A 406 -14.49 10.77 -0.88
CA ARG A 406 -15.54 11.44 -0.08
C ARG A 406 -15.63 10.95 1.36
N ARG A 407 -14.76 10.00 1.74
CA ARG A 407 -14.71 9.45 3.10
C ARG A 407 -14.53 10.52 4.17
N ASP A 408 -13.71 11.54 3.90
CA ASP A 408 -13.42 12.59 4.87
C ASP A 408 -14.65 13.42 5.22
N GLU A 409 -15.68 13.49 4.35
CA GLU A 409 -16.98 14.10 4.66
C GLU A 409 -17.71 13.34 5.78
N VAL A 410 -17.60 12.00 5.81
CA VAL A 410 -18.21 11.16 6.86
C VAL A 410 -17.46 11.33 8.17
N ILE A 411 -16.11 11.36 8.12
CA ILE A 411 -15.28 11.63 9.30
C ILE A 411 -15.62 13.01 9.87
N GLN A 412 -15.79 14.02 9.03
CA GLN A 412 -16.17 15.37 9.45
C GLN A 412 -17.56 15.41 10.09
N TYR A 413 -18.55 14.69 9.52
CA TYR A 413 -19.88 14.55 10.15
C TYR A 413 -19.81 13.94 11.55
N VAL A 414 -19.05 12.86 11.72
CA VAL A 414 -18.87 12.21 13.03
C VAL A 414 -18.18 13.19 14.01
N ARG A 415 -17.17 13.92 13.55
CA ARG A 415 -16.45 14.92 14.35
C ARG A 415 -17.36 16.04 14.85
N GLU A 416 -18.20 16.59 13.96
CA GLU A 416 -19.17 17.64 14.32
C GLU A 416 -20.25 17.12 15.28
N LYS A 417 -20.66 15.86 15.14
CA LYS A 417 -21.73 15.27 15.95
C LYS A 417 -21.31 14.93 17.37
N TYR A 418 -20.13 14.35 17.55
CA TYR A 418 -19.65 13.90 18.87
C TYR A 418 -18.74 14.92 19.57
N GLY A 419 -18.15 15.86 18.83
CA GLY A 419 -17.25 16.90 19.35
C GLY A 419 -15.79 16.66 18.93
N GLU A 420 -15.09 17.75 18.61
CA GLU A 420 -13.68 17.77 18.23
C GLU A 420 -12.74 17.18 19.30
N ASP A 421 -13.06 17.39 20.57
CA ASP A 421 -12.27 16.93 21.71
C ASP A 421 -12.48 15.44 22.05
N LYS A 422 -13.48 14.79 21.44
CA LYS A 422 -13.87 13.40 21.73
C LYS A 422 -13.53 12.43 20.60
N MET A 423 -12.97 12.93 19.51
CA MET A 423 -12.62 12.13 18.34
C MET A 423 -11.16 12.36 17.94
N ALA A 424 -10.43 11.28 17.68
CA ALA A 424 -9.07 11.35 17.13
C ALA A 424 -8.85 10.20 16.16
N GLN A 425 -7.90 10.37 15.24
CA GLN A 425 -7.41 9.25 14.45
C GLN A 425 -6.46 8.39 15.29
N ILE A 426 -6.19 7.17 14.86
CA ILE A 426 -5.28 6.27 15.58
C ILE A 426 -3.87 6.47 15.05
N ILE A 427 -2.87 6.53 15.92
CA ILE A 427 -1.46 6.55 15.48
C ILE A 427 -0.95 5.16 15.09
N THR A 428 -0.02 5.17 14.16
CA THR A 428 0.78 4.04 13.73
C THR A 428 2.25 4.43 13.76
N PHE A 429 3.12 3.46 13.98
CA PHE A 429 4.56 3.70 14.00
C PHE A 429 5.20 2.96 12.83
N GLY A 430 5.91 3.71 11.98
CA GLY A 430 6.70 3.12 10.92
C GLY A 430 7.95 2.47 11.52
N ALA A 431 8.09 1.16 11.41
CA ALA A 431 9.29 0.45 11.87
C ALA A 431 10.40 0.44 10.81
N MET A 432 11.66 0.38 11.26
CA MET A 432 12.84 0.21 10.38
C MET A 432 12.89 -1.23 9.82
N LYS A 433 12.28 -1.44 8.64
CA LYS A 433 12.28 -2.72 7.91
C LYS A 433 13.65 -3.05 7.33
N ALA A 434 13.99 -4.34 7.22
CA ALA A 434 15.30 -4.85 6.77
C ALA A 434 15.88 -4.14 5.52
N ARG A 435 15.10 -3.99 4.44
CA ARG A 435 15.56 -3.29 3.23
C ARG A 435 15.74 -1.78 3.42
N ALA A 436 14.90 -1.15 4.23
CA ALA A 436 14.93 0.29 4.45
C ALA A 436 16.10 0.66 5.36
N VAL A 437 16.30 -0.07 6.46
CA VAL A 437 17.39 0.17 7.41
C VAL A 437 18.76 0.00 6.74
N VAL A 438 18.93 -1.01 5.87
CA VAL A 438 20.18 -1.18 5.11
C VAL A 438 20.45 0.02 4.20
N ARG A 439 19.43 0.60 3.56
CA ARG A 439 19.62 1.81 2.73
C ARG A 439 19.93 3.04 3.58
N ASP A 440 19.23 3.20 4.72
CA ASP A 440 19.43 4.34 5.62
C ASP A 440 20.84 4.33 6.24
N VAL A 441 21.32 3.17 6.72
CA VAL A 441 22.67 3.02 7.25
C VAL A 441 23.72 3.18 6.15
N ALA A 442 23.50 2.62 4.95
CA ALA A 442 24.41 2.77 3.83
C ALA A 442 24.60 4.24 3.43
N ARG A 443 23.52 5.03 3.41
CA ARG A 443 23.58 6.48 3.17
C ARG A 443 24.43 7.20 4.21
N VAL A 444 24.27 6.84 5.48
CA VAL A 444 25.00 7.46 6.60
C VAL A 444 26.48 7.07 6.64
N MET A 445 26.82 5.90 6.08
CA MET A 445 28.18 5.43 5.87
C MET A 445 28.82 5.97 4.58
N ASP A 446 28.15 6.86 3.83
CA ASP A 446 28.58 7.40 2.53
C ASP A 446 28.76 6.34 1.41
N ILE A 447 28.04 5.21 1.49
CA ILE A 447 28.02 4.21 0.42
C ILE A 447 27.17 4.75 -0.75
N GLN A 448 27.62 4.54 -1.99
CA GLN A 448 26.90 5.00 -3.17
C GLN A 448 25.48 4.40 -3.23
N LEU A 449 24.48 5.24 -3.53
CA LEU A 449 23.05 4.85 -3.57
C LEU A 449 22.78 3.64 -4.48
N LYS A 450 23.51 3.52 -5.59
CA LYS A 450 23.38 2.40 -6.53
C LYS A 450 23.77 1.07 -5.89
N ASP A 451 24.88 1.07 -5.15
CA ASP A 451 25.38 -0.13 -4.45
C ASP A 451 24.49 -0.47 -3.27
N ALA A 452 24.06 0.54 -2.51
CA ALA A 452 23.11 0.38 -1.41
C ALA A 452 21.78 -0.25 -1.88
N ASP A 453 21.23 0.23 -3.00
CA ASP A 453 19.99 -0.34 -3.56
C ASP A 453 20.20 -1.76 -4.11
N GLN A 454 21.36 -2.05 -4.70
CA GLN A 454 21.70 -3.40 -5.14
C GLN A 454 21.77 -4.37 -3.95
N ILE A 455 22.42 -3.98 -2.85
CA ILE A 455 22.51 -4.79 -1.62
C ILE A 455 21.13 -4.99 -1.00
N ALA A 456 20.33 -3.92 -0.89
CA ALA A 456 18.98 -4.01 -0.33
C ALA A 456 18.05 -4.91 -1.16
N LYS A 457 18.16 -4.90 -2.49
CA LYS A 457 17.39 -5.78 -3.39
C LYS A 457 17.74 -7.27 -3.24
N MET A 458 18.91 -7.62 -2.72
CA MET A 458 19.31 -9.01 -2.45
C MET A 458 18.59 -9.62 -1.24
N ILE A 459 18.02 -8.80 -0.36
CA ILE A 459 17.19 -9.26 0.76
C ILE A 459 15.83 -9.68 0.18
N PRO A 460 15.34 -10.92 0.42
CA PRO A 460 14.05 -11.36 -0.12
C PRO A 460 12.87 -10.48 0.33
N SER A 461 11.92 -10.24 -0.57
CA SER A 461 10.70 -9.47 -0.27
C SER A 461 9.65 -10.36 0.40
N ARG A 462 9.76 -10.54 1.73
CA ARG A 462 8.69 -11.09 2.57
C ARG A 462 8.29 -10.05 3.62
N TYR A 463 7.02 -10.07 4.03
CA TYR A 463 6.41 -9.04 4.88
C TYR A 463 7.10 -8.87 6.25
N ASP A 464 7.61 -9.95 6.85
CA ASP A 464 8.31 -9.95 8.14
C ASP A 464 9.75 -10.48 8.02
N MET A 465 10.40 -10.25 6.87
CA MET A 465 11.79 -10.67 6.68
C MET A 465 12.71 -9.90 7.64
N THR A 466 13.47 -10.64 8.44
CA THR A 466 14.55 -10.07 9.27
C THR A 466 15.91 -10.16 8.57
N ILE A 467 16.85 -9.30 8.95
CA ILE A 467 18.24 -9.38 8.46
C ILE A 467 18.85 -10.75 8.80
N LYS A 468 18.55 -11.29 9.99
CA LYS A 468 19.04 -12.61 10.42
C LYS A 468 18.55 -13.72 9.47
N GLU A 469 17.27 -13.72 9.13
CA GLU A 469 16.69 -14.69 8.19
C GLU A 469 17.21 -14.49 6.76
N ALA A 470 17.37 -13.24 6.33
CA ALA A 470 17.88 -12.90 5.01
C ALA A 470 19.29 -13.47 4.79
N LEU A 471 20.17 -13.35 5.79
CA LEU A 471 21.52 -13.93 5.77
C LEU A 471 21.51 -15.47 5.75
N SER A 472 20.54 -16.10 6.43
CA SER A 472 20.40 -17.57 6.39
C SER A 472 19.82 -18.09 5.07
N THR A 473 19.00 -17.28 4.39
CA THR A 473 18.28 -17.68 3.17
C THR A 473 19.13 -17.43 1.92
N SER A 474 19.86 -16.31 1.86
CA SER A 474 20.62 -15.88 0.68
C SER A 474 22.11 -16.13 0.85
N ARG A 475 22.62 -17.22 0.24
CA ARG A 475 24.06 -17.56 0.24
C ARG A 475 24.92 -16.48 -0.43
N ASP A 476 24.39 -15.83 -1.47
CA ASP A 476 25.11 -14.77 -2.19
C ASP A 476 25.28 -13.52 -1.31
N LEU A 477 24.27 -13.19 -0.49
CA LEU A 477 24.37 -12.09 0.46
C LEU A 477 25.41 -12.39 1.54
N LEU A 478 25.37 -13.59 2.12
CA LEU A 478 26.33 -14.02 3.15
C LEU A 478 27.78 -13.92 2.64
N ASN A 479 28.04 -14.45 1.43
CA ASN A 479 29.36 -14.38 0.80
C ASN A 479 29.87 -12.95 0.60
N LYS A 480 28.98 -11.98 0.29
CA LYS A 480 29.37 -10.58 0.15
C LYS A 480 29.69 -9.92 1.50
N VAL A 481 28.91 -10.25 2.53
CA VAL A 481 29.10 -9.77 3.90
C VAL A 481 30.44 -10.27 4.46
N GLU A 482 30.76 -11.55 4.29
CA GLU A 482 32.02 -12.14 4.79
C GLU A 482 33.26 -11.60 4.06
N LYS A 483 33.15 -11.27 2.77
CA LYS A 483 34.28 -10.81 1.96
C LYS A 483 34.58 -9.31 2.10
N ASN A 484 33.59 -8.48 2.44
CA ASN A 484 33.76 -7.04 2.50
C ASN A 484 33.51 -6.51 3.93
N PRO A 485 34.56 -6.05 4.65
CA PRO A 485 34.45 -5.50 6.00
C PRO A 485 33.48 -4.32 6.12
N GLU A 486 33.37 -3.47 5.10
CA GLU A 486 32.46 -2.32 5.08
C GLU A 486 30.99 -2.77 5.03
N ILE A 487 30.71 -3.81 4.24
CA ILE A 487 29.38 -4.43 4.16
C ILE A 487 29.07 -5.18 5.46
N ASN A 488 30.04 -5.85 6.08
CA ASN A 488 29.83 -6.47 7.39
C ASN A 488 29.42 -5.44 8.44
N ARG A 489 30.14 -4.31 8.52
CA ARG A 489 29.79 -3.21 9.42
C ARG A 489 28.40 -2.64 9.14
N LEU A 490 28.03 -2.47 7.87
CA LEU A 490 26.69 -2.05 7.45
C LEU A 490 25.61 -2.98 8.02
N PHE A 491 25.79 -4.30 7.91
CA PHE A 491 24.83 -5.29 8.39
C PHE A 491 24.78 -5.42 9.92
N GLU A 492 25.92 -5.26 10.61
CA GLU A 492 25.96 -5.24 12.08
C GLU A 492 25.16 -4.06 12.66
N ILE A 493 25.39 -2.85 12.14
CA ILE A 493 24.62 -1.65 12.53
C ILE A 493 23.14 -1.84 12.16
N SER A 494 22.86 -2.28 10.93
CA SER A 494 21.47 -2.47 10.46
C SER A 494 20.70 -3.48 11.30
N ARG A 495 21.35 -4.54 11.80
CA ARG A 495 20.72 -5.56 12.65
C ARG A 495 20.32 -5.02 14.02
N LYS A 496 21.10 -4.08 14.57
CA LYS A 496 20.79 -3.42 15.85
C LYS A 496 19.66 -2.40 15.73
N LEU A 497 19.60 -1.70 14.59
CA LEU A 497 18.55 -0.70 14.30
C LEU A 497 17.26 -1.30 13.72
N GLU A 498 17.29 -2.56 13.27
CA GLU A 498 16.12 -3.26 12.74
C GLU A 498 14.96 -3.28 13.75
N LYS A 499 13.74 -3.06 13.25
CA LYS A 499 12.49 -3.00 14.02
C LYS A 499 12.37 -1.85 15.03
N LEU A 500 13.35 -0.94 15.14
CA LEU A 500 13.16 0.31 15.89
C LEU A 500 12.08 1.18 15.26
N VAL A 501 11.42 2.00 16.08
CA VAL A 501 10.46 3.01 15.64
C VAL A 501 11.18 4.13 14.87
N ARG A 502 10.69 4.47 13.68
CA ARG A 502 11.30 5.48 12.80
C ARG A 502 10.60 6.83 12.84
N HIS A 503 9.27 6.83 12.78
CA HIS A 503 8.45 8.04 12.78
C HIS A 503 7.01 7.70 13.15
N PRO A 504 6.28 8.65 13.77
CA PRO A 504 4.84 8.56 13.91
C PRO A 504 4.17 8.75 12.55
N SER A 505 3.05 8.09 12.34
CA SER A 505 2.19 8.22 11.16
C SER A 505 0.75 8.00 11.57
N THR A 506 -0.20 8.61 10.90
CA THR A 506 -1.61 8.40 11.24
C THR A 506 -2.17 7.18 10.50
N HIS A 507 -2.95 6.36 11.21
CA HIS A 507 -3.65 5.22 10.62
C HIS A 507 -4.58 5.73 9.52
N ALA A 508 -4.48 5.14 8.34
CA ALA A 508 -5.21 5.64 7.18
C ALA A 508 -6.73 5.66 7.41
N ALA A 509 -7.27 4.76 8.24
CA ALA A 509 -8.71 4.54 8.41
C ALA A 509 -9.23 4.66 9.86
N GLY A 510 -8.34 4.59 10.84
CA GLY A 510 -8.71 4.23 12.20
C GLY A 510 -9.05 5.46 13.00
N VAL A 511 -10.25 5.47 13.57
CA VAL A 511 -10.80 6.55 14.37
C VAL A 511 -11.24 5.99 15.72
N VAL A 512 -11.03 6.76 16.77
CA VAL A 512 -11.64 6.51 18.08
C VAL A 512 -12.64 7.60 18.44
N ILE A 513 -13.69 7.18 19.12
CA ILE A 513 -14.74 8.07 19.67
C ILE A 513 -14.88 7.75 21.15
N SER A 514 -14.87 8.79 21.98
CA SER A 514 -14.97 8.70 23.43
C SER A 514 -16.25 9.37 23.97
N PRO A 515 -16.81 8.91 25.11
CA PRO A 515 -17.89 9.62 25.80
C PRO A 515 -17.44 10.97 26.42
N ALA A 516 -16.16 11.08 26.79
CA ALA A 516 -15.54 12.23 27.44
C ALA A 516 -14.37 12.80 26.59
N PRO A 517 -13.81 13.99 26.90
CA PRO A 517 -12.65 14.53 26.19
C PRO A 517 -11.49 13.51 26.18
N LEU A 518 -10.94 13.23 24.99
CA LEU A 518 -9.95 12.17 24.81
C LEU A 518 -8.69 12.39 25.64
N THR A 519 -8.30 13.64 25.88
CA THR A 519 -7.13 14.03 26.69
C THR A 519 -7.19 13.52 28.13
N THR A 520 -8.37 13.11 28.62
CA THR A 520 -8.54 12.52 29.97
C THR A 520 -8.31 11.01 30.00
N ILE A 521 -8.31 10.35 28.84
CA ILE A 521 -8.25 8.89 28.70
C ILE A 521 -6.96 8.46 27.98
N VAL A 522 -6.58 9.18 26.93
CA VAL A 522 -5.38 8.89 26.11
C VAL A 522 -4.64 10.17 25.74
N PRO A 523 -3.31 10.13 25.57
CA PRO A 523 -2.56 11.30 25.13
C PRO A 523 -2.77 11.50 23.62
N LEU A 524 -2.75 12.75 23.16
CA LEU A 524 -2.97 13.13 21.76
C LEU A 524 -1.68 13.64 21.10
N TYR A 525 -1.57 13.39 19.80
CA TYR A 525 -0.50 13.82 18.91
C TYR A 525 -1.12 14.61 17.77
N LYS A 526 -0.58 15.80 17.49
CA LYS A 526 -0.96 16.59 16.32
C LYS A 526 0.18 16.56 15.32
N ASP A 527 -0.07 16.03 14.13
CA ASP A 527 0.93 16.05 13.05
C ASP A 527 1.23 17.51 12.66
N PRO A 528 2.48 17.98 12.77
CA PRO A 528 2.84 19.36 12.43
C PRO A 528 2.62 19.71 10.96
N LYS A 529 2.59 18.71 10.06
CA LYS A 529 2.43 18.93 8.61
C LYS A 529 0.98 18.92 8.18
N SER A 530 0.22 17.90 8.55
CA SER A 530 -1.18 17.75 8.15
C SER A 530 -2.17 18.45 9.09
N GLY A 531 -1.77 18.72 10.34
CA GLY A 531 -2.64 19.26 11.38
C GLY A 531 -3.62 18.24 11.97
N VAL A 532 -3.59 16.99 11.51
CA VAL A 532 -4.48 15.91 11.97
C VAL A 532 -4.14 15.52 13.41
N ILE A 533 -5.17 15.37 14.24
CA ILE A 533 -5.07 14.90 15.62
C ILE A 533 -5.22 13.38 15.63
N SER A 534 -4.21 12.71 16.18
CA SER A 534 -4.16 11.28 16.40
C SER A 534 -3.96 10.96 17.89
N THR A 535 -4.25 9.74 18.32
CA THR A 535 -3.84 9.23 19.64
C THR A 535 -2.32 9.12 19.70
N GLN A 536 -1.73 9.00 20.89
CA GLN A 536 -0.33 8.62 21.06
C GLN A 536 -0.16 7.10 21.21
N PHE A 537 -1.23 6.38 21.59
CA PHE A 537 -1.24 4.93 21.69
C PHE A 537 -1.73 4.28 20.40
N GLN A 538 -1.10 3.17 20.02
CA GLN A 538 -1.51 2.36 18.86
C GLN A 538 -2.84 1.64 19.10
N ALA A 539 -3.49 1.22 18.00
CA ALA A 539 -4.79 0.52 17.99
C ALA A 539 -4.93 -0.58 19.05
N LYS A 540 -3.93 -1.47 19.17
CA LYS A 540 -3.92 -2.59 20.13
C LYS A 540 -4.26 -2.11 21.55
N TYR A 541 -3.54 -1.08 22.00
CA TYR A 541 -3.63 -0.60 23.37
C TYR A 541 -4.85 0.29 23.61
N LEU A 542 -5.46 0.86 22.57
CA LEU A 542 -6.70 1.64 22.69
C LEU A 542 -7.90 0.74 23.06
N GLU A 543 -7.92 -0.50 22.55
CA GLU A 543 -8.92 -1.51 22.93
C GLU A 543 -8.75 -1.92 24.41
N ASP A 544 -7.51 -2.02 24.89
CA ASP A 544 -7.20 -2.35 26.29
C ASP A 544 -7.65 -1.23 27.25
N VAL A 545 -7.60 0.04 26.82
CA VAL A 545 -8.18 1.20 27.55
C VAL A 545 -9.70 1.29 27.38
N GLY A 546 -10.29 0.45 26.52
CA GLY A 546 -11.74 0.37 26.31
C GLY A 546 -12.33 1.42 25.38
N LEU A 547 -11.50 2.10 24.59
CA LEU A 547 -11.98 2.99 23.53
C LEU A 547 -12.40 2.18 22.31
N ILE A 548 -13.49 2.62 21.69
CA ILE A 548 -14.00 1.98 20.47
C ILE A 548 -13.19 2.46 19.28
N LYS A 549 -12.57 1.51 18.59
CA LYS A 549 -12.00 1.70 17.26
C LYS A 549 -13.07 1.53 16.18
N MET A 550 -13.07 2.44 15.22
CA MET A 550 -13.87 2.35 14.00
C MET A 550 -12.96 2.61 12.81
N ASP A 551 -12.93 1.70 11.85
CA ASP A 551 -12.17 1.88 10.62
C ASP A 551 -13.06 2.40 9.49
N PHE A 552 -12.81 3.65 9.10
CA PHE A 552 -13.35 4.29 7.90
C PHE A 552 -12.35 4.02 6.77
N LEU A 553 -12.55 2.99 5.97
CA LEU A 553 -11.65 2.68 4.86
C LEU A 553 -12.06 3.44 3.59
N GLY A 554 -11.09 3.96 2.86
CA GLY A 554 -11.31 4.51 1.52
C GLY A 554 -11.03 3.44 0.47
N LEU A 555 -12.06 2.96 -0.23
CA LEU A 555 -11.92 1.93 -1.26
C LEU A 555 -12.02 2.55 -2.65
N LYS A 556 -10.90 2.52 -3.39
CA LYS A 556 -10.81 3.06 -4.76
C LYS A 556 -11.92 2.54 -5.69
N ASN A 557 -12.31 1.28 -5.57
CA ASN A 557 -13.34 0.69 -6.42
C ASN A 557 -14.73 1.30 -6.20
N LEU A 558 -15.06 1.73 -4.98
CA LEU A 558 -16.30 2.48 -4.73
C LEU A 558 -16.26 3.85 -5.43
N THR A 559 -15.09 4.49 -5.44
CA THR A 559 -14.87 5.72 -6.21
C THR A 559 -15.05 5.50 -7.71
N VAL A 560 -14.48 4.41 -8.26
CA VAL A 560 -14.64 4.03 -9.66
C VAL A 560 -16.12 3.79 -10.00
N ILE A 561 -16.85 3.05 -9.16
CA ILE A 561 -18.29 2.81 -9.35
C ILE A 561 -19.04 4.15 -9.35
N ARG A 562 -18.81 5.03 -8.37
CA ARG A 562 -19.47 6.35 -8.32
C ARG A 562 -19.21 7.17 -9.58
N ARG A 563 -17.95 7.26 -10.02
CA ARG A 563 -17.58 7.99 -11.24
C ARG A 563 -18.25 7.40 -12.47
N CYS A 564 -18.34 6.07 -12.54
CA CYS A 564 -19.04 5.36 -13.62
C CYS A 564 -20.53 5.71 -13.63
N LEU A 565 -21.21 5.63 -12.48
CA LEU A 565 -22.64 5.97 -12.36
C LEU A 565 -22.90 7.43 -12.74
N TYR A 566 -22.06 8.36 -12.29
CA TYR A 566 -22.15 9.78 -12.67
C TYR A 566 -21.92 9.99 -14.18
N SER A 567 -21.01 9.25 -14.79
CA SER A 567 -20.77 9.30 -16.23
C SER A 567 -21.96 8.76 -17.04
N ILE A 568 -22.58 7.68 -16.59
CA ILE A 568 -23.80 7.08 -17.16
C ILE A 568 -24.98 8.07 -17.06
N GLU A 569 -25.16 8.68 -15.88
CA GLU A 569 -26.20 9.68 -15.64
C GLU A 569 -26.03 10.89 -16.56
N LYS A 570 -24.80 11.41 -16.68
CA LYS A 570 -24.48 12.54 -17.58
C LYS A 570 -24.74 12.21 -19.06
N ALA A 571 -24.57 10.94 -19.44
CA ALA A 571 -24.89 10.46 -20.79
C ALA A 571 -26.40 10.27 -21.03
N GLY A 572 -27.25 10.46 -20.02
CA GLY A 572 -28.70 10.26 -20.12
C GLY A 572 -29.11 8.79 -20.22
N MET A 573 -28.22 7.87 -19.84
CA MET A 573 -28.48 6.42 -19.84
C MET A 573 -29.15 5.98 -18.53
N PRO A 574 -29.89 4.85 -18.52
CA PRO A 574 -30.48 4.33 -17.30
C PRO A 574 -29.37 3.92 -16.32
N VAL A 575 -29.35 4.55 -15.15
CA VAL A 575 -28.36 4.27 -14.09
C VAL A 575 -28.78 2.99 -13.36
N PRO A 576 -27.91 1.96 -13.31
CA PRO A 576 -28.23 0.71 -12.61
C PRO A 576 -28.26 0.92 -11.09
N ASP A 577 -29.19 0.25 -10.40
CA ASP A 577 -29.19 0.17 -8.95
C ASP A 577 -28.18 -0.89 -8.50
N MET A 578 -27.02 -0.42 -8.04
CA MET A 578 -25.90 -1.28 -7.66
C MET A 578 -26.20 -2.18 -6.45
N ASP A 579 -27.17 -1.81 -5.60
CA ASP A 579 -27.53 -2.62 -4.43
C ASP A 579 -28.50 -3.76 -4.77
N ASN A 580 -29.16 -3.70 -5.94
CA ASN A 580 -30.20 -4.63 -6.37
C ASN A 580 -29.93 -5.18 -7.79
N LEU A 581 -28.73 -5.71 -8.02
CA LEU A 581 -28.36 -6.34 -9.30
C LEU A 581 -28.86 -7.79 -9.42
N ASP A 582 -29.10 -8.25 -10.65
CA ASP A 582 -29.36 -9.66 -10.93
C ASP A 582 -28.07 -10.48 -10.87
N LEU A 583 -27.88 -11.20 -9.76
CA LEU A 583 -26.72 -12.06 -9.54
C LEU A 583 -26.69 -13.31 -10.44
N LYS A 584 -27.71 -13.53 -11.28
CA LYS A 584 -27.79 -14.64 -12.25
C LYS A 584 -27.47 -14.23 -13.69
N ASP A 585 -27.00 -13.00 -13.90
CA ASP A 585 -26.61 -12.49 -15.21
C ASP A 585 -25.53 -13.36 -15.87
N LEU A 586 -25.91 -14.03 -16.96
CA LEU A 586 -25.05 -14.96 -17.69
C LEU A 586 -23.89 -14.26 -18.39
N GLU A 587 -24.07 -13.03 -18.89
CA GLU A 587 -23.04 -12.31 -19.63
C GLU A 587 -21.85 -11.96 -18.72
N VAL A 588 -22.14 -11.67 -17.44
CA VAL A 588 -21.12 -11.47 -16.40
C VAL A 588 -20.30 -12.73 -16.18
N TYR A 589 -20.96 -13.89 -16.05
CA TYR A 589 -20.26 -15.17 -15.87
C TYR A 589 -19.47 -15.60 -17.10
N GLU A 590 -19.94 -15.28 -18.31
CA GLU A 590 -19.22 -15.52 -19.56
C GLU A 590 -17.92 -14.71 -19.62
N LEU A 591 -17.98 -13.42 -19.27
CA LEU A 591 -16.80 -12.54 -19.19
C LEU A 591 -15.78 -13.07 -18.17
N LEU A 592 -16.24 -13.45 -16.98
CA LEU A 592 -15.40 -14.02 -15.93
C LEU A 592 -14.80 -15.37 -16.36
N SER A 593 -15.60 -16.26 -16.95
CA SER A 593 -15.17 -17.58 -17.44
C SER A 593 -14.15 -17.48 -18.58
N ALA A 594 -14.22 -16.44 -19.40
CA ALA A 594 -13.22 -16.15 -20.42
C ALA A 594 -11.88 -15.65 -19.82
N GLY A 595 -11.85 -15.34 -18.51
CA GLY A 595 -10.71 -14.76 -17.81
C GLY A 595 -10.43 -13.30 -18.21
N LYS A 596 -11.43 -12.59 -18.77
CA LYS A 596 -11.32 -11.16 -19.15
C LYS A 596 -11.59 -10.24 -17.95
N SER A 597 -10.98 -10.54 -16.82
CA SER A 597 -11.24 -9.88 -15.53
C SER A 597 -10.29 -8.73 -15.20
N LEU A 598 -9.57 -8.19 -16.19
CA LEU A 598 -8.75 -7.00 -16.01
C LEU A 598 -9.65 -5.81 -15.61
N GLY A 599 -9.28 -5.10 -14.54
CA GLY A 599 -10.07 -4.01 -13.98
C GLY A 599 -11.29 -4.45 -13.15
N ILE A 600 -11.41 -5.73 -12.77
CA ILE A 600 -12.47 -6.25 -11.89
C ILE A 600 -11.91 -6.46 -10.48
N PHE A 601 -12.59 -5.92 -9.47
CA PHE A 601 -12.13 -5.95 -8.09
C PHE A 601 -11.69 -7.36 -7.63
N GLN A 602 -10.47 -7.46 -7.09
CA GLN A 602 -9.79 -8.68 -6.63
C GLN A 602 -9.52 -9.78 -7.67
N LEU A 603 -10.03 -9.65 -8.90
CA LEU A 603 -9.97 -10.68 -9.93
C LEU A 603 -8.96 -10.38 -11.06
N GLU A 604 -8.13 -9.34 -10.92
CA GLU A 604 -7.28 -8.82 -12.02
C GLU A 604 -6.02 -9.65 -12.29
N SER A 605 -5.44 -10.32 -11.28
CA SER A 605 -4.11 -10.93 -11.40
C SER A 605 -4.08 -12.07 -12.43
N SER A 606 -2.96 -12.26 -13.12
CA SER A 606 -2.86 -13.27 -14.20
C SER A 606 -3.16 -14.69 -13.73
N GLY A 607 -2.67 -15.10 -12.56
CA GLY A 607 -2.99 -16.42 -12.02
C GLY A 607 -4.46 -16.56 -11.60
N MET A 608 -5.12 -15.45 -11.23
CA MET A 608 -6.56 -15.46 -10.94
C MET A 608 -7.37 -15.57 -12.24
N GLN A 609 -6.96 -14.88 -13.31
CA GLN A 609 -7.54 -15.05 -14.65
C GLN A 609 -7.44 -16.49 -15.15
N ASP A 610 -6.29 -17.14 -14.92
CA ASP A 610 -6.11 -18.55 -15.26
C ASP A 610 -6.97 -19.47 -14.39
N LEU A 611 -7.14 -19.14 -13.10
CA LEU A 611 -8.05 -19.88 -12.21
C LEU A 611 -9.51 -19.73 -12.67
N LEU A 612 -9.94 -18.53 -13.06
CA LEU A 612 -11.28 -18.27 -13.59
C LEU A 612 -11.59 -19.12 -14.83
N LYS A 613 -10.63 -19.23 -15.77
CA LYS A 613 -10.75 -20.08 -16.97
C LYS A 613 -10.87 -21.57 -16.63
N LYS A 614 -10.24 -22.02 -15.54
CA LYS A 614 -10.31 -23.42 -15.09
C LYS A 614 -11.60 -23.71 -14.32
N VAL A 615 -12.01 -22.81 -13.44
CA VAL A 615 -13.21 -22.97 -12.60
C VAL A 615 -14.49 -22.77 -13.40
N VAL A 616 -14.49 -21.87 -14.40
CA VAL A 616 -15.65 -21.50 -15.22
C VAL A 616 -16.84 -21.14 -14.31
N PRO A 617 -16.79 -20.02 -13.57
CA PRO A 617 -17.84 -19.63 -12.63
C PRO A 617 -19.17 -19.45 -13.34
N ASN A 618 -20.25 -20.01 -12.79
CA ASN A 618 -21.62 -19.90 -13.36
C ASN A 618 -22.69 -19.52 -12.32
N ARG A 619 -22.27 -19.20 -11.09
CA ARG A 619 -23.11 -18.74 -9.99
C ARG A 619 -22.29 -17.91 -9.02
N PHE A 620 -22.99 -17.15 -8.18
CA PHE A 620 -22.36 -16.21 -7.26
C PHE A 620 -21.48 -16.93 -6.23
N ASP A 621 -21.89 -18.11 -5.74
CA ASP A 621 -21.11 -18.94 -4.81
C ASP A 621 -19.71 -19.30 -5.33
N ASP A 622 -19.58 -19.48 -6.65
CA ASP A 622 -18.26 -19.78 -7.24
C ASP A 622 -17.31 -18.59 -7.08
N ILE A 623 -17.80 -17.35 -7.20
CA ILE A 623 -16.98 -16.14 -7.00
C ILE A 623 -16.53 -16.07 -5.53
N ILE A 624 -17.44 -16.34 -4.59
CA ILE A 624 -17.14 -16.40 -3.14
C ILE A 624 -16.03 -17.42 -2.87
N ALA A 625 -16.09 -18.60 -3.48
CA ALA A 625 -15.09 -19.65 -3.33
C ALA A 625 -13.75 -19.28 -3.98
N ILE A 626 -13.77 -18.73 -5.20
CA ILE A 626 -12.54 -18.33 -5.92
C ILE A 626 -11.72 -17.32 -5.11
N LEU A 627 -12.37 -16.31 -4.53
CA LEU A 627 -11.71 -15.31 -3.68
C LEU A 627 -11.10 -15.91 -2.39
N ALA A 628 -11.74 -16.95 -1.84
CA ALA A 628 -11.22 -17.68 -0.69
C ALA A 628 -10.04 -18.60 -1.05
N LEU A 629 -10.10 -19.24 -2.22
CA LEU A 629 -9.17 -20.29 -2.66
C LEU A 629 -7.86 -19.74 -3.26
N TYR A 630 -7.86 -18.58 -3.89
CA TYR A 630 -6.66 -18.06 -4.58
C TYR A 630 -5.64 -17.44 -3.61
N ARG A 631 -4.95 -18.30 -2.84
CA ARG A 631 -3.96 -17.90 -1.82
C ARG A 631 -2.78 -18.88 -1.74
N PRO A 632 -1.58 -18.43 -1.32
CA PRO A 632 -0.47 -19.31 -0.98
C PRO A 632 -0.90 -20.26 0.16
N GLY A 633 -0.80 -21.58 -0.02
CA GLY A 633 -1.42 -22.57 0.87
C GLY A 633 -2.49 -23.41 0.14
N PRO A 634 -3.74 -22.92 -0.02
CA PRO A 634 -4.75 -23.59 -0.84
C PRO A 634 -4.26 -24.05 -2.21
N LEU A 635 -3.51 -23.21 -2.92
CA LEU A 635 -2.93 -23.53 -4.23
C LEU A 635 -1.89 -24.65 -4.16
N ASP A 636 -1.08 -24.69 -3.10
CA ASP A 636 -0.01 -25.68 -2.91
C ASP A 636 -0.55 -27.02 -2.38
N SER A 637 -1.72 -27.00 -1.74
CA SER A 637 -2.35 -28.18 -1.09
C SER A 637 -3.11 -29.10 -2.06
N GLY A 638 -3.28 -28.71 -3.32
CA GLY A 638 -4.13 -29.42 -4.29
C GLY A 638 -5.64 -29.23 -4.07
N MET A 639 -6.06 -28.47 -3.05
CA MET A 639 -7.47 -28.20 -2.76
C MET A 639 -8.21 -27.54 -3.92
N VAL A 640 -7.53 -26.61 -4.62
CA VAL A 640 -8.10 -25.90 -5.77
C VAL A 640 -8.37 -26.86 -6.94
N ASP A 641 -7.45 -27.80 -7.18
CA ASP A 641 -7.62 -28.80 -8.23
C ASP A 641 -8.75 -29.77 -7.87
N GLU A 642 -8.86 -30.21 -6.61
CA GLU A 642 -10.00 -31.02 -6.16
C GLU A 642 -11.34 -30.30 -6.37
N PHE A 643 -11.40 -29.02 -6.03
CA PHE A 643 -12.61 -28.20 -6.21
C PHE A 643 -13.01 -28.13 -7.70
N ILE A 644 -12.05 -27.88 -8.59
CA ILE A 644 -12.26 -27.81 -10.04
C ILE A 644 -12.76 -29.16 -10.59
N GLU A 645 -12.08 -30.26 -10.25
CA GLU A 645 -12.39 -31.58 -10.78
C GLU A 645 -13.76 -32.09 -10.31
N ARG A 646 -14.14 -31.80 -9.05
CA ARG A 646 -15.47 -32.12 -8.53
C ARG A 646 -16.56 -31.26 -9.13
N LYS A 647 -16.31 -29.95 -9.31
CA LYS A 647 -17.25 -29.02 -9.97
C LYS A 647 -17.60 -29.47 -11.39
N HIS A 648 -16.60 -29.88 -12.18
CA HIS A 648 -16.80 -30.36 -13.55
C HIS A 648 -17.31 -31.80 -13.63
N GLY A 649 -17.55 -32.47 -12.50
CA GLY A 649 -18.03 -33.85 -12.44
C GLY A 649 -17.01 -34.89 -12.92
N ARG A 650 -15.72 -34.54 -12.99
CA ARG A 650 -14.63 -35.45 -13.37
C ARG A 650 -14.20 -36.34 -12.21
N LYS A 651 -14.40 -35.87 -10.98
CA LYS A 651 -14.24 -36.63 -9.72
C LYS A 651 -15.59 -36.68 -8.99
N GLN A 652 -15.93 -37.82 -8.40
CA GLN A 652 -17.15 -37.94 -7.59
C GLN A 652 -17.05 -37.10 -6.32
N ILE A 653 -18.19 -36.52 -5.91
CA ILE A 653 -18.30 -35.80 -4.65
C ILE A 653 -18.59 -36.84 -3.56
N GLU A 654 -17.60 -37.10 -2.72
CA GLU A 654 -17.71 -38.02 -1.59
C GLU A 654 -17.84 -37.23 -0.29
N TYR A 655 -18.84 -37.58 0.51
CA TYR A 655 -19.02 -37.09 1.88
C TYR A 655 -18.68 -38.23 2.85
N LYS A 656 -17.86 -37.95 3.86
CA LYS A 656 -17.47 -38.95 4.87
C LYS A 656 -18.65 -39.39 5.74
N ASP A 657 -19.58 -38.49 6.00
CA ASP A 657 -20.84 -38.75 6.69
C ASP A 657 -21.98 -38.03 5.94
N PRO A 658 -23.17 -38.64 5.79
CA PRO A 658 -24.32 -38.03 5.11
C PRO A 658 -24.71 -36.64 5.65
N LYS A 659 -24.51 -36.40 6.95
CA LYS A 659 -24.82 -35.11 7.59
C LYS A 659 -23.91 -33.97 7.11
N LEU A 660 -22.75 -34.28 6.53
CA LEU A 660 -21.85 -33.28 5.95
C LEU A 660 -22.36 -32.72 4.62
N GLU A 661 -23.30 -33.40 3.95
CA GLU A 661 -23.82 -32.97 2.66
C GLU A 661 -24.45 -31.57 2.76
N SER A 662 -25.26 -31.29 3.79
CA SER A 662 -25.93 -30.00 3.94
C SER A 662 -24.96 -28.83 4.14
N VAL A 663 -23.76 -29.08 4.65
CA VAL A 663 -22.74 -28.05 4.94
C VAL A 663 -21.79 -27.86 3.75
N LEU A 664 -21.39 -28.95 3.09
CA LEU A 664 -20.34 -28.94 2.06
C LEU A 664 -20.86 -29.01 0.62
N LYS A 665 -22.19 -29.07 0.42
CA LYS A 665 -22.81 -29.08 -0.92
C LYS A 665 -22.43 -27.88 -1.78
N GLU A 666 -22.36 -26.69 -1.17
CA GLU A 666 -22.00 -25.45 -1.88
C GLU A 666 -20.55 -25.45 -2.41
N THR A 667 -19.65 -26.17 -1.75
CA THR A 667 -18.22 -26.26 -2.11
C THR A 667 -17.83 -27.64 -2.65
N TYR A 668 -18.80 -28.39 -3.18
CA TYR A 668 -18.58 -29.70 -3.80
C TYR A 668 -17.84 -30.70 -2.89
N GLY A 669 -18.11 -30.69 -1.58
CA GLY A 669 -17.48 -31.58 -0.60
C GLY A 669 -16.09 -31.15 -0.13
N VAL A 670 -15.63 -29.95 -0.47
CA VAL A 670 -14.33 -29.40 -0.05
C VAL A 670 -14.54 -28.38 1.09
N ILE A 671 -13.76 -28.47 2.16
CA ILE A 671 -13.85 -27.51 3.29
C ILE A 671 -13.06 -26.25 2.92
N VAL A 672 -13.77 -25.13 2.69
CA VAL A 672 -13.17 -23.85 2.28
C VAL A 672 -13.32 -22.79 3.36
N TYR A 673 -14.46 -22.77 4.05
CA TYR A 673 -14.83 -21.68 4.95
C TYR A 673 -14.68 -22.04 6.44
N GLN A 674 -14.45 -21.02 7.25
CA GLN A 674 -14.44 -21.12 8.72
C GLN A 674 -15.84 -21.45 9.27
N GLU A 675 -16.87 -20.90 8.65
CA GLU A 675 -18.28 -21.15 8.96
C GLU A 675 -18.65 -22.61 8.71
N GLN A 676 -18.10 -23.23 7.66
CA GLN A 676 -18.26 -24.67 7.42
C GLN A 676 -17.64 -25.50 8.54
N VAL A 677 -16.44 -25.14 9.03
CA VAL A 677 -15.83 -25.81 10.18
C VAL A 677 -16.71 -25.72 11.42
N MET A 678 -17.32 -24.55 11.65
CA MET A 678 -18.22 -24.36 12.79
C MET A 678 -19.49 -25.21 12.67
N GLU A 679 -20.13 -25.23 11.49
CA GLU A 679 -21.31 -26.05 11.23
C GLU A 679 -21.00 -27.55 11.28
N ILE A 680 -19.83 -27.99 10.80
CA ILE A 680 -19.40 -29.39 10.93
C ILE A 680 -19.32 -29.79 12.40
N ALA A 681 -18.71 -28.96 13.26
CA ALA A 681 -18.61 -29.25 14.70
C ALA A 681 -19.99 -29.31 15.37
N ARG A 682 -20.94 -28.47 14.96
CA ARG A 682 -22.32 -28.51 15.44
C ARG A 682 -23.06 -29.77 15.00
N VAL A 683 -23.00 -30.10 13.71
CA VAL A 683 -23.78 -31.19 13.12
C VAL A 683 -23.23 -32.58 13.48
N ILE A 684 -21.91 -32.72 13.54
CA ILE A 684 -21.24 -33.98 13.88
C ILE A 684 -21.17 -34.16 15.40
N SER A 685 -20.62 -33.18 16.12
CA SER A 685 -20.30 -33.34 17.55
C SER A 685 -21.32 -32.73 18.50
N GLY A 686 -22.37 -32.07 17.99
CA GLY A 686 -23.39 -31.42 18.81
C GLY A 686 -22.87 -30.18 19.55
N PHE A 687 -21.75 -29.60 19.11
CA PHE A 687 -21.19 -28.39 19.73
C PHE A 687 -22.19 -27.23 19.64
N THR A 688 -22.21 -26.39 20.68
CA THR A 688 -22.83 -25.08 20.58
C THR A 688 -22.04 -24.21 19.60
N MET A 689 -22.70 -23.22 18.98
CA MET A 689 -21.99 -22.29 18.07
C MET A 689 -20.85 -21.53 18.77
N ALA A 690 -20.99 -21.30 20.08
CA ALA A 690 -19.94 -20.70 20.89
C ALA A 690 -18.70 -21.58 21.00
N GLU A 691 -18.87 -22.88 21.26
CA GLU A 691 -17.77 -23.86 21.32
C GLU A 691 -17.12 -24.06 19.94
N ALA A 692 -17.93 -24.05 18.87
CA ALA A 692 -17.46 -24.16 17.50
C ALA A 692 -16.56 -22.97 17.09
N ASP A 693 -16.89 -21.74 17.49
CA ASP A 693 -16.01 -20.58 17.26
C ASP A 693 -14.70 -20.67 18.08
N ASN A 694 -14.76 -21.21 19.29
CA ASN A 694 -13.57 -21.43 20.12
C ASN A 694 -12.62 -22.46 19.49
N LEU A 695 -13.16 -23.55 18.94
CA LEU A 695 -12.39 -24.55 18.18
C LEU A 695 -11.66 -23.91 17.00
N ARG A 696 -12.37 -23.11 16.19
CA ARG A 696 -11.78 -22.36 15.06
C ARG A 696 -10.64 -21.44 15.50
N LYS A 697 -10.82 -20.68 16.59
CA LYS A 697 -9.78 -19.78 17.13
C LYS A 697 -8.56 -20.56 17.62
N ALA A 698 -8.76 -21.70 18.28
CA ALA A 698 -7.67 -22.56 18.75
C ALA A 698 -6.82 -23.07 17.57
N MET A 699 -7.46 -23.48 16.47
CA MET A 699 -6.78 -23.87 15.23
C MET A 699 -5.95 -22.74 14.63
N GLY A 700 -6.49 -21.52 14.59
CA GLY A 700 -5.78 -20.35 14.09
C GLY A 700 -4.53 -19.98 14.91
N LYS A 701 -4.60 -20.10 16.25
CA LYS A 701 -3.50 -19.75 17.17
C LYS A 701 -2.45 -20.86 17.34
N LYS A 702 -2.67 -22.06 16.79
CA LYS A 702 -1.76 -23.22 16.85
C LYS A 702 -1.30 -23.57 18.26
N LYS A 703 -2.16 -23.44 19.27
CA LYS A 703 -1.86 -23.87 20.64
C LYS A 703 -2.12 -25.38 20.76
N PRO A 704 -1.08 -26.22 20.93
CA PRO A 704 -1.23 -27.67 20.88
C PRO A 704 -2.12 -28.20 22.02
N GLU A 705 -2.01 -27.64 23.23
CA GLU A 705 -2.77 -28.07 24.40
C GLU A 705 -4.29 -27.93 24.22
N ILE A 706 -4.74 -26.76 23.77
CA ILE A 706 -6.18 -26.47 23.54
C ILE A 706 -6.74 -27.31 22.39
N LEU A 707 -5.90 -27.64 21.40
CA LEU A 707 -6.33 -28.41 20.24
C LEU A 707 -6.58 -29.88 20.59
N GLU A 708 -5.79 -30.46 21.50
CA GLU A 708 -6.00 -31.82 21.98
C GLU A 708 -7.25 -31.91 22.88
N GLU A 709 -7.47 -30.94 23.77
CA GLU A 709 -8.71 -30.89 24.57
C GLU A 709 -9.95 -30.80 23.68
N ALA A 710 -9.91 -29.96 22.65
CA ALA A 710 -11.01 -29.81 21.71
C ALA A 710 -11.22 -31.07 20.83
N ARG A 711 -10.14 -31.83 20.56
CA ARG A 711 -10.20 -33.13 19.86
C ARG A 711 -10.98 -34.16 20.67
N GLU A 712 -10.67 -34.30 21.96
CA GLU A 712 -11.36 -35.24 22.85
C GLU A 712 -12.85 -34.91 22.95
N MET A 713 -13.19 -33.63 23.13
CA MET A 713 -14.58 -33.17 23.16
C MET A 713 -15.31 -33.44 21.84
N PHE A 714 -14.64 -33.21 20.70
CA PHE A 714 -15.22 -33.42 19.37
C PHE A 714 -15.56 -34.90 19.14
N ILE A 715 -14.64 -35.82 19.46
CA ILE A 715 -14.85 -37.26 19.30
C ILE A 715 -15.96 -37.75 20.24
N ALA A 716 -15.93 -37.34 21.51
CA ALA A 716 -16.97 -37.70 22.47
C ALA A 716 -18.37 -37.22 22.04
N GLY A 717 -18.45 -36.03 21.43
CA GLY A 717 -19.67 -35.51 20.84
C GLY A 717 -20.12 -36.29 19.59
N ALA A 718 -19.18 -36.64 18.71
CA ALA A 718 -19.45 -37.38 17.47
C ALA A 718 -20.02 -38.77 17.75
N LEU A 719 -19.46 -39.46 18.76
CA LEU A 719 -19.95 -40.77 19.23
C LEU A 719 -21.38 -40.69 19.76
N LYS A 720 -21.73 -39.61 20.50
CA LYS A 720 -23.10 -39.38 20.98
C LYS A 720 -24.10 -39.13 19.84
N SER A 721 -23.63 -38.55 18.74
CA SER A 721 -24.42 -38.28 17.53
C SER A 721 -24.52 -39.48 16.58
N GLY A 722 -23.89 -40.61 16.91
CA GLY A 722 -23.95 -41.85 16.13
C GLY A 722 -22.93 -41.95 14.98
N VAL A 723 -21.85 -41.18 15.02
CA VAL A 723 -20.73 -41.27 14.07
C VAL A 723 -19.67 -42.24 14.61
N ASP A 724 -19.06 -43.05 13.75
CA ASP A 724 -18.00 -43.99 14.15
C ASP A 724 -16.75 -43.25 14.64
N GLU A 725 -16.04 -43.83 15.61
CA GLU A 725 -14.84 -43.21 16.21
C GLU A 725 -13.78 -42.92 15.15
N ARG A 726 -13.57 -43.85 14.21
CA ARG A 726 -12.56 -43.69 13.16
C ARG A 726 -12.95 -42.60 12.17
N GLU A 727 -14.22 -42.52 11.81
CA GLU A 727 -14.73 -41.45 10.94
C GLU A 727 -14.64 -40.09 11.62
N ALA A 728 -14.93 -40.01 12.92
CA ALA A 728 -14.78 -38.78 13.70
C ALA A 728 -13.33 -38.29 13.75
N GLU A 729 -12.36 -39.20 13.92
CA GLU A 729 -10.93 -38.88 13.87
C GLU A 729 -10.51 -38.36 12.48
N GLU A 730 -10.91 -39.05 11.41
CA GLU A 730 -10.62 -38.63 10.04
C GLU A 730 -11.22 -37.25 9.73
N ILE A 731 -12.46 -36.98 10.17
CA ILE A 731 -13.10 -35.67 10.00
C ILE A 731 -12.34 -34.59 10.79
N PHE A 732 -11.93 -34.86 12.03
CA PHE A 732 -11.17 -33.89 12.82
C PHE A 732 -9.80 -33.59 12.19
N ASP A 733 -9.11 -34.59 11.66
CA ASP A 733 -7.82 -34.40 10.99
C ASP A 733 -7.95 -33.61 9.68
N LEU A 734 -9.04 -33.82 8.93
CA LEU A 734 -9.38 -32.96 7.79
C LEU A 734 -9.57 -31.52 8.27
N ILE A 735 -10.41 -31.28 9.28
CA ILE A 735 -10.64 -29.94 9.83
C ILE A 735 -9.32 -29.31 10.32
N LYS A 736 -8.44 -30.06 10.98
CA LYS A 736 -7.13 -29.58 11.46
C LYS A 736 -6.21 -29.17 10.31
N THR A 737 -6.24 -29.92 9.22
CA THR A 737 -5.47 -29.62 8.00
C THR A 737 -6.00 -28.35 7.32
N PHE A 738 -7.33 -28.22 7.21
CA PHE A 738 -7.98 -27.05 6.62
C PHE A 738 -8.02 -25.82 7.53
N GLY A 739 -8.00 -25.97 8.85
CA GLY A 739 -8.04 -24.88 9.83
C GLY A 739 -6.85 -23.93 9.71
N ARG A 740 -5.79 -24.34 9.00
CA ARG A 740 -4.65 -23.48 8.61
C ARG A 740 -4.97 -22.53 7.46
N TYR A 741 -5.94 -22.87 6.62
CA TYR A 741 -6.23 -22.20 5.34
C TYR A 741 -7.68 -21.69 5.23
N GLY A 742 -8.56 -22.09 6.15
CA GLY A 742 -9.98 -21.75 6.12
C GLY A 742 -10.25 -20.25 6.13
N PHE A 743 -11.15 -19.81 5.26
CA PHE A 743 -11.44 -18.39 5.03
C PHE A 743 -12.77 -17.95 5.63
N ASN A 744 -12.92 -16.66 5.93
CA ASN A 744 -14.19 -16.11 6.43
C ASN A 744 -15.18 -15.92 5.27
N LYS A 745 -16.26 -16.68 5.28
CA LYS A 745 -17.30 -16.61 4.26
C LYS A 745 -17.98 -15.24 4.24
N SER A 746 -18.29 -14.65 5.39
CA SER A 746 -18.95 -13.33 5.45
C SER A 746 -18.15 -12.25 4.69
N HIS A 747 -16.84 -12.15 4.95
CA HIS A 747 -15.96 -11.22 4.24
C HIS A 747 -15.84 -11.56 2.75
N SER A 748 -15.66 -12.85 2.40
CA SER A 748 -15.57 -13.28 1.00
C SER A 748 -16.85 -12.94 0.23
N THR A 749 -18.01 -13.10 0.84
CA THR A 749 -19.33 -12.85 0.21
C THR A 749 -19.54 -11.38 -0.06
N ALA A 750 -19.25 -10.51 0.92
CA ALA A 750 -19.37 -9.07 0.72
C ALA A 750 -18.42 -8.56 -0.39
N TYR A 751 -17.19 -9.06 -0.43
CA TYR A 751 -16.23 -8.65 -1.45
C TYR A 751 -16.51 -9.27 -2.83
N ALA A 752 -17.07 -10.49 -2.87
CA ALA A 752 -17.60 -11.08 -4.10
C ALA A 752 -18.74 -10.23 -4.69
N PHE A 753 -19.58 -9.62 -3.84
CA PHE A 753 -20.64 -8.71 -4.31
C PHE A 753 -20.04 -7.50 -5.03
N LEU A 754 -18.99 -6.89 -4.48
CA LEU A 754 -18.29 -5.78 -5.14
C LEU A 754 -17.56 -6.21 -6.44
N ALA A 755 -16.99 -7.43 -6.46
CA ALA A 755 -16.42 -8.01 -7.67
C ALA A 755 -17.49 -8.23 -8.75
N PHE A 756 -18.68 -8.69 -8.37
CA PHE A 756 -19.81 -8.82 -9.28
C PHE A 756 -20.31 -7.47 -9.80
N GLN A 757 -20.46 -6.48 -8.92
CA GLN A 757 -20.84 -5.10 -9.29
C GLN A 757 -19.89 -4.50 -10.34
N THR A 758 -18.57 -4.65 -10.13
CA THR A 758 -17.55 -4.17 -11.08
C THR A 758 -17.57 -4.94 -12.40
N ALA A 759 -17.79 -6.27 -12.35
CA ALA A 759 -17.94 -7.09 -13.56
C ALA A 759 -19.20 -6.71 -14.36
N TYR A 760 -20.32 -6.47 -13.67
CA TYR A 760 -21.58 -6.03 -14.28
C TYR A 760 -21.43 -4.70 -15.03
N LEU A 761 -20.78 -3.70 -14.42
CA LEU A 761 -20.49 -2.42 -15.09
C LEU A 761 -19.57 -2.59 -16.29
N LYS A 762 -18.60 -3.51 -16.22
CA LYS A 762 -17.72 -3.81 -17.36
C LYS A 762 -18.47 -4.46 -18.52
N VAL A 763 -19.50 -5.27 -18.26
CA VAL A 763 -20.30 -5.91 -19.32
C VAL A 763 -21.29 -4.93 -19.95
N HIS A 764 -22.09 -4.25 -19.11
CA HIS A 764 -23.23 -3.45 -19.60
C HIS A 764 -22.88 -2.00 -19.93
N TYR A 765 -21.84 -1.44 -19.29
CA TYR A 765 -21.41 -0.05 -19.48
C TYR A 765 -19.88 0.07 -19.67
N PRO A 766 -19.28 -0.72 -20.58
CA PRO A 766 -17.82 -0.85 -20.69
C PRO A 766 -17.10 0.48 -20.95
N LEU A 767 -17.70 1.36 -21.76
CA LEU A 767 -17.14 2.67 -22.11
C LEU A 767 -16.96 3.57 -20.88
N HIS A 768 -18.02 3.72 -20.09
CA HIS A 768 -18.04 4.54 -18.86
C HIS A 768 -17.20 3.90 -17.74
N TYR A 769 -17.24 2.57 -17.64
CA TYR A 769 -16.48 1.84 -16.64
C TYR A 769 -14.97 1.93 -16.88
N LEU A 770 -14.50 1.74 -18.12
CA LEU A 770 -13.09 1.87 -18.47
C LEU A 770 -12.57 3.30 -18.30
N ALA A 771 -13.35 4.33 -18.66
CA ALA A 771 -12.97 5.72 -18.41
C ALA A 771 -12.80 6.00 -16.89
N SER A 772 -13.69 5.43 -16.07
CA SER A 772 -13.63 5.56 -14.62
C SER A 772 -12.44 4.80 -14.01
N LEU A 773 -12.12 3.59 -14.52
CA LEU A 773 -10.95 2.80 -14.15
C LEU A 773 -9.64 3.52 -14.48
N LEU A 774 -9.52 4.06 -15.69
CA LEU A 774 -8.37 4.84 -16.13
C LEU A 774 -8.13 6.04 -15.22
N THR A 775 -9.21 6.71 -14.80
CA THR A 775 -9.14 7.81 -13.83
C THR A 775 -8.74 7.36 -12.43
N GLY A 776 -9.10 6.13 -12.02
CA GLY A 776 -8.69 5.55 -10.73
C GLY A 776 -7.19 5.27 -10.63
N GLU A 777 -6.49 5.13 -11.76
CA GLU A 777 -5.08 4.75 -11.85
C GLU A 777 -4.22 5.80 -12.57
N LEU A 778 -4.59 7.09 -12.49
CA LEU A 778 -3.86 8.22 -13.10
C LEU A 778 -2.35 8.26 -12.79
N ASN A 779 -1.95 7.73 -11.63
CA ASN A 779 -0.56 7.74 -11.16
C ASN A 779 0.24 6.50 -11.58
N ASP A 780 -0.38 5.50 -12.20
CA ASP A 780 0.25 4.24 -12.61
C ASP A 780 0.20 4.08 -14.14
N THR A 781 1.27 4.52 -14.81
CA THR A 781 1.38 4.49 -16.27
C THR A 781 1.32 3.08 -16.85
N ASP A 782 1.80 2.07 -16.10
CA ASP A 782 1.80 0.68 -16.56
C ASP A 782 0.37 0.13 -16.58
N LYS A 783 -0.44 0.45 -15.56
CA LYS A 783 -1.87 0.09 -15.53
C LYS A 783 -2.69 0.83 -16.58
N ILE A 784 -2.42 2.12 -16.81
CA ILE A 784 -3.07 2.87 -17.88
C ILE A 784 -2.83 2.19 -19.23
N ALA A 785 -1.58 1.82 -19.53
CA ALA A 785 -1.24 1.12 -20.77
C ALA A 785 -1.99 -0.22 -20.91
N GLN A 786 -2.11 -0.99 -19.83
CA GLN A 786 -2.88 -2.24 -19.81
C GLN A 786 -4.36 -2.01 -20.11
N TYR A 787 -5.00 -1.04 -19.47
CA TYR A 787 -6.41 -0.74 -19.70
C TYR A 787 -6.69 -0.12 -21.06
N VAL A 788 -5.77 0.67 -21.63
CA VAL A 788 -5.89 1.17 -23.00
C VAL A 788 -5.82 0.03 -24.01
N ASN A 789 -4.96 -0.96 -23.79
CA ASN A 789 -4.90 -2.14 -24.65
C ASN A 789 -6.16 -3.01 -24.51
N GLU A 790 -6.68 -3.19 -23.30
CA GLU A 790 -7.98 -3.87 -23.06
C GLU A 790 -9.12 -3.14 -23.77
N ALA A 791 -9.16 -1.80 -23.71
CA ALA A 791 -10.16 -1.01 -24.43
C ALA A 791 -10.09 -1.27 -25.94
N LYS A 792 -8.89 -1.33 -26.52
CA LYS A 792 -8.70 -1.69 -27.93
C LYS A 792 -9.21 -3.11 -28.24
N GLU A 793 -8.94 -4.10 -27.38
CA GLU A 793 -9.44 -5.47 -27.54
C GLU A 793 -10.98 -5.55 -27.43
N MET A 794 -11.60 -4.65 -26.66
CA MET A 794 -13.05 -4.50 -26.54
C MET A 794 -13.66 -3.64 -27.66
N ASN A 795 -12.89 -3.22 -28.67
CA ASN A 795 -13.28 -2.31 -29.75
C ASN A 795 -13.73 -0.91 -29.27
N ILE A 796 -13.18 -0.45 -28.13
CA ILE A 796 -13.43 0.89 -27.58
C ILE A 796 -12.27 1.81 -27.97
N ASN A 797 -12.61 2.93 -28.60
CA ASN A 797 -11.61 3.88 -29.06
C ASN A 797 -11.20 4.83 -27.93
N VAL A 798 -9.91 4.84 -27.58
CA VAL A 798 -9.32 5.84 -26.70
C VAL A 798 -8.63 6.87 -27.58
N LYS A 799 -9.10 8.12 -27.54
CA LYS A 799 -8.52 9.23 -28.33
C LYS A 799 -7.21 9.68 -27.70
N ALA A 800 -6.26 10.11 -28.53
CA ALA A 800 -5.02 10.73 -28.09
C ALA A 800 -5.31 11.92 -27.15
N PRO A 801 -4.38 12.23 -26.21
CA PRO A 801 -4.50 13.45 -25.45
C PRO A 801 -4.55 14.65 -26.40
N ASP A 802 -5.44 15.58 -26.09
CA ASP A 802 -5.76 16.74 -26.91
C ASP A 802 -6.15 17.86 -25.95
N ILE A 803 -5.47 19.00 -26.04
CA ILE A 803 -5.70 20.13 -25.13
C ILE A 803 -7.12 20.69 -25.23
N ASN A 804 -7.75 20.55 -26.41
CA ASN A 804 -9.09 21.03 -26.70
C ASN A 804 -10.19 20.01 -26.38
N CYS A 805 -9.87 18.74 -26.12
CA CYS A 805 -10.86 17.71 -25.77
C CYS A 805 -10.67 17.13 -24.35
N GLY A 806 -9.43 16.97 -23.87
CA GLY A 806 -9.10 16.30 -22.61
C GLY A 806 -9.47 17.10 -21.36
N GLY A 807 -10.10 16.45 -20.37
CA GLY A 807 -10.40 17.05 -19.08
C GLY A 807 -9.26 16.88 -18.07
N VAL A 808 -9.55 17.22 -16.80
CA VAL A 808 -8.66 16.82 -15.69
C VAL A 808 -8.60 15.30 -15.60
N GLU A 809 -9.75 14.65 -15.68
CA GLU A 809 -9.92 13.19 -15.62
C GLU A 809 -10.25 12.60 -17.00
N PHE A 810 -10.24 11.26 -17.12
CA PHE A 810 -10.69 10.61 -18.36
C PHE A 810 -12.20 10.78 -18.48
N SER A 811 -12.66 11.19 -19.66
CA SER A 811 -14.07 11.47 -19.91
C SER A 811 -14.57 10.71 -21.12
N VAL A 812 -15.87 10.44 -21.15
CA VAL A 812 -16.55 9.89 -22.33
C VAL A 812 -17.14 11.05 -23.14
N ASP A 813 -16.87 11.06 -24.44
CA ASP A 813 -17.48 11.97 -25.42
C ASP A 813 -17.96 11.15 -26.62
N GLY A 814 -19.28 11.07 -26.81
CA GLY A 814 -19.89 10.13 -27.76
C GLY A 814 -19.45 8.69 -27.50
N ASP A 815 -18.82 8.08 -28.51
CA ASP A 815 -18.41 6.67 -28.49
C ASP A 815 -16.92 6.46 -28.15
N PHE A 816 -16.23 7.50 -27.67
CA PHE A 816 -14.79 7.42 -27.37
C PHE A 816 -14.42 7.96 -25.98
N ILE A 817 -13.27 7.50 -25.48
CA ILE A 817 -12.68 7.97 -24.23
C ILE A 817 -11.65 9.05 -24.55
N CYS A 818 -11.82 10.24 -23.98
CA CYS A 818 -10.82 11.31 -24.03
C CYS A 818 -9.75 11.10 -22.96
N TYR A 819 -8.49 11.22 -23.36
CA TYR A 819 -7.36 11.10 -22.44
C TYR A 819 -7.31 12.24 -21.42
N ALA A 820 -7.00 11.92 -20.17
CA ALA A 820 -6.89 12.88 -19.09
C ALA A 820 -5.60 13.72 -19.18
N LEU A 821 -5.69 15.04 -18.99
CA LEU A 821 -4.50 15.89 -18.93
C LEU A 821 -3.65 15.62 -17.68
N SER A 822 -4.26 15.19 -16.58
CA SER A 822 -3.53 14.86 -15.35
C SER A 822 -2.80 13.52 -15.40
N ALA A 823 -3.08 12.67 -16.40
CA ALA A 823 -2.35 11.41 -16.60
C ALA A 823 -0.97 11.62 -17.24
N LEU A 824 -0.69 12.84 -17.73
CA LEU A 824 0.58 13.18 -18.37
C LEU A 824 1.67 13.41 -17.32
N LYS A 825 2.82 12.77 -17.50
CA LYS A 825 3.97 12.96 -16.62
C LYS A 825 4.40 14.43 -16.60
N ASN A 826 4.73 14.93 -15.41
CA ASN A 826 5.07 16.33 -15.12
C ASN A 826 3.89 17.32 -15.15
N ILE A 827 2.65 16.89 -15.38
CA ILE A 827 1.47 17.76 -15.30
C ILE A 827 0.72 17.49 -14.01
N GLY A 828 0.70 18.47 -13.10
CA GLY A 828 -0.07 18.38 -11.86
C GLY A 828 -1.56 18.66 -12.08
N GLU A 829 -2.41 18.16 -11.18
CA GLU A 829 -3.86 18.35 -11.24
C GLU A 829 -4.26 19.84 -11.31
N GLY A 830 -3.56 20.70 -10.57
CA GLY A 830 -3.78 22.16 -10.61
C GLY A 830 -3.56 22.76 -11.99
N ALA A 831 -2.52 22.34 -12.71
CA ALA A 831 -2.25 22.79 -14.07
C ALA A 831 -3.33 22.28 -15.04
N ALA A 832 -3.70 20.99 -14.94
CA ALA A 832 -4.76 20.40 -15.76
C ALA A 832 -6.12 21.11 -15.56
N ARG A 833 -6.44 21.49 -14.31
CA ARG A 833 -7.69 22.20 -13.98
C ARG A 833 -7.73 23.60 -14.56
N VAL A 834 -6.62 24.33 -14.53
CA VAL A 834 -6.52 25.66 -15.17
C VAL A 834 -6.70 25.56 -16.68
N ILE A 835 -6.03 24.61 -17.32
CA ILE A 835 -6.14 24.40 -18.77
C ILE A 835 -7.59 24.04 -19.16
N ALA A 836 -8.20 23.06 -18.49
CA ALA A 836 -9.57 22.65 -18.78
C ALA A 836 -10.60 23.74 -18.44
N GLY A 837 -10.37 24.52 -17.38
CA GLY A 837 -11.23 25.61 -16.95
C GLY A 837 -11.21 26.79 -17.93
N GLU A 838 -10.02 27.26 -18.32
CA GLU A 838 -9.87 28.36 -19.27
C GLU A 838 -10.39 28.01 -20.67
N ARG A 839 -10.33 26.74 -21.07
CA ARG A 839 -10.91 26.26 -22.33
C ARG A 839 -12.42 26.52 -22.44
N MET A 840 -13.15 26.65 -21.33
CA MET A 840 -14.58 26.98 -21.37
C MET A 840 -14.86 28.33 -22.06
N ASN A 841 -13.87 29.21 -22.15
CA ASN A 841 -13.94 30.49 -22.87
C ASN A 841 -13.73 30.36 -24.40
N GLY A 842 -13.50 29.15 -24.91
CA GLY A 842 -13.24 28.84 -26.32
C GLY A 842 -12.03 27.92 -26.50
N PRO A 843 -11.94 27.16 -27.60
CA PRO A 843 -10.77 26.31 -27.89
C PRO A 843 -9.50 27.15 -28.01
N TYR A 844 -8.34 26.53 -27.76
CA TYR A 844 -7.06 27.15 -27.99
C TYR A 844 -6.70 27.07 -29.47
N GLU A 845 -6.37 28.21 -30.07
CA GLU A 845 -6.09 28.31 -31.50
C GLU A 845 -4.59 28.22 -31.83
N SER A 846 -3.72 28.68 -30.92
CA SER A 846 -2.27 28.67 -31.10
C SER A 846 -1.51 28.56 -29.78
N LEU A 847 -0.20 28.31 -29.84
CA LEU A 847 0.66 28.29 -28.65
C LEU A 847 0.69 29.65 -27.92
N PHE A 848 0.64 30.75 -28.67
CA PHE A 848 0.59 32.10 -28.12
C PHE A 848 -0.76 32.44 -27.47
N ASP A 849 -1.87 32.00 -28.08
CA ASP A 849 -3.19 32.10 -27.46
C ASP A 849 -3.23 31.31 -26.15
N PHE A 850 -2.70 30.09 -26.17
CA PHE A 850 -2.60 29.23 -24.99
C PHE A 850 -1.83 29.90 -23.84
N THR A 851 -0.59 30.37 -24.07
CA THR A 851 0.23 31.00 -23.01
C THR A 851 -0.32 32.35 -22.54
N SER A 852 -1.08 33.07 -23.36
CA SER A 852 -1.72 34.33 -22.97
C SER A 852 -2.92 34.15 -22.03
N ARG A 853 -3.56 32.98 -22.08
CA ARG A 853 -4.80 32.67 -21.31
C ARG A 853 -4.54 31.92 -20.01
N VAL A 854 -3.57 31.00 -19.98
CA VAL A 854 -3.33 30.13 -18.81
C VAL A 854 -2.37 30.76 -17.79
N ASP A 855 -2.56 30.47 -16.49
CA ASP A 855 -1.65 30.94 -15.43
C ASP A 855 -0.27 30.26 -15.55
N LEU A 856 0.74 31.03 -15.96
CA LEU A 856 2.12 30.58 -16.17
C LEU A 856 2.85 30.20 -14.87
N ARG A 857 2.31 30.54 -13.69
CA ARG A 857 2.86 30.07 -12.41
C ARG A 857 2.60 28.58 -12.20
N LEU A 858 1.45 28.11 -12.68
CA LEU A 858 1.03 26.70 -12.59
C LEU A 858 1.42 25.93 -13.85
N VAL A 859 1.29 26.55 -15.02
CA VAL A 859 1.72 26.00 -16.32
C VAL A 859 3.12 26.51 -16.64
N ASN A 860 4.12 25.92 -15.97
CA ASN A 860 5.52 26.26 -16.20
C ASN A 860 6.06 25.63 -17.50
N ARG A 861 7.28 26.01 -17.90
CA ARG A 861 7.95 25.50 -19.11
C ARG A 861 7.91 23.98 -19.23
N ARG A 862 8.14 23.25 -18.14
CA ARG A 862 8.17 21.79 -18.13
C ARG A 862 6.79 21.17 -18.41
N VAL A 863 5.71 21.85 -18.03
CA VAL A 863 4.33 21.44 -18.37
C VAL A 863 4.11 21.57 -19.87
N ILE A 864 4.49 22.71 -20.46
CA ILE A 864 4.34 22.97 -21.91
C ILE A 864 5.17 21.99 -22.74
N GLU A 865 6.43 21.75 -22.35
CA GLU A 865 7.28 20.73 -22.97
C GLU A 865 6.62 19.35 -22.95
N SER A 866 5.98 18.98 -21.84
CA SER A 866 5.30 17.70 -21.69
C SER A 866 4.03 17.62 -22.55
N LEU A 867 3.27 18.71 -22.70
CA LEU A 867 2.10 18.80 -23.58
C LEU A 867 2.48 18.63 -25.07
N ILE A 868 3.60 19.22 -25.50
CA ILE A 868 4.08 19.11 -26.89
C ILE A 868 4.64 17.71 -27.15
N LYS A 869 5.53 17.22 -26.28
CA LYS A 869 6.14 15.88 -26.41
C LYS A 869 5.11 14.74 -26.43
N SER A 870 4.03 14.86 -25.66
CA SER A 870 2.93 13.88 -25.64
C SER A 870 1.99 13.96 -26.84
N GLY A 871 2.10 14.99 -27.67
CA GLY A 871 1.17 15.27 -28.76
C GLY A 871 -0.17 15.87 -28.35
N THR A 872 -0.30 16.29 -27.10
CA THR A 872 -1.48 16.98 -26.58
C THR A 872 -1.71 18.33 -27.26
N ALA A 873 -0.63 18.98 -27.69
CA ALA A 873 -0.65 20.28 -28.37
C ALA A 873 -0.75 20.18 -29.91
N ASP A 874 -0.91 18.99 -30.49
CA ASP A 874 -0.89 18.79 -31.96
C ASP A 874 -2.06 19.51 -32.66
N CYS A 875 -3.15 19.80 -31.94
CA CYS A 875 -4.30 20.53 -32.49
C CYS A 875 -4.04 22.03 -32.70
N LEU A 876 -2.90 22.57 -32.25
CA LEU A 876 -2.51 23.99 -32.42
C LEU A 876 -1.95 24.30 -33.83
N GLY A 877 -2.06 23.38 -34.78
CA GLY A 877 -1.86 23.61 -36.22
C GLY A 877 -0.42 23.52 -36.73
N GLU A 878 0.57 23.51 -35.84
CA GLU A 878 2.01 23.47 -36.19
C GLU A 878 2.66 22.13 -35.83
N ASN A 879 3.84 21.87 -36.41
CA ASN A 879 4.59 20.63 -36.16
C ASN A 879 5.25 20.63 -34.75
N LYS A 880 5.54 19.45 -34.19
CA LYS A 880 5.94 19.31 -32.76
C LYS A 880 7.24 20.05 -32.46
N ARG A 881 8.24 19.93 -33.33
CA ARG A 881 9.51 20.64 -33.15
C ARG A 881 9.32 22.16 -33.21
N THR A 882 8.49 22.64 -34.12
CA THR A 882 8.17 24.06 -34.25
C THR A 882 7.53 24.59 -32.99
N LEU A 883 6.58 23.86 -32.40
CA LEU A 883 6.00 24.23 -31.10
C LEU A 883 7.05 24.21 -29.97
N PHE A 884 7.95 23.23 -29.97
CA PHE A 884 8.96 23.04 -28.91
C PHE A 884 10.02 24.14 -28.88
N GLU A 885 10.55 24.54 -30.03
CA GLU A 885 11.58 25.58 -30.13
C GLU A 885 11.01 26.98 -29.85
N ASN A 886 9.70 27.18 -30.03
CA ASN A 886 9.03 28.47 -29.80
C ASN A 886 8.44 28.65 -28.38
N ILE A 887 8.69 27.72 -27.44
CA ILE A 887 8.14 27.79 -26.08
C ILE A 887 8.56 29.08 -25.35
N ASP A 888 9.84 29.45 -25.42
CA ASP A 888 10.36 30.64 -24.71
C ASP A 888 9.68 31.92 -25.19
N ARG A 889 9.56 32.09 -26.51
CA ARG A 889 8.89 33.23 -27.13
C ARG A 889 7.43 33.31 -26.75
N ALA A 890 6.74 32.17 -26.74
CA ALA A 890 5.32 32.11 -26.35
C ALA A 890 5.12 32.42 -24.86
N MET A 891 6.01 31.97 -23.97
CA MET A 891 5.94 32.27 -22.54
C MET A 891 6.25 33.74 -22.24
N GLU A 892 7.24 34.34 -22.91
CA GLU A 892 7.55 35.77 -22.80
C GLU A 892 6.37 36.65 -23.23
N TYR A 893 5.74 36.30 -24.37
CA TYR A 893 4.53 36.97 -24.84
C TYR A 893 3.38 36.86 -23.83
N GLY A 894 3.09 35.65 -23.36
CA GLY A 894 2.02 35.41 -22.38
C GLY A 894 2.24 36.17 -21.07
N ALA A 895 3.48 36.22 -20.57
CA ALA A 895 3.85 36.97 -19.38
C ALA A 895 3.67 38.49 -19.56
N SER A 896 3.99 39.02 -20.74
CA SER A 896 3.74 40.44 -21.08
C SER A 896 2.25 40.77 -21.05
N VAL A 897 1.43 39.97 -21.75
CA VAL A 897 -0.02 40.17 -21.83
C VAL A 897 -0.70 40.08 -20.45
N GLN A 898 -0.29 39.12 -19.61
CA GLN A 898 -0.81 39.00 -18.25
C GLN A 898 -0.36 40.17 -17.36
N GLY A 899 0.87 40.64 -17.53
CA GLY A 899 1.41 41.80 -16.82
C GLY A 899 0.66 43.09 -17.15
N ASP A 900 0.27 43.28 -18.40
CA ASP A 900 -0.49 44.46 -18.86
C ASP A 900 -1.94 44.43 -18.36
N ARG A 901 -2.59 43.25 -18.39
CA ARG A 901 -3.92 43.02 -17.79
C ARG A 901 -3.94 43.29 -16.28
N ALA A 902 -2.93 42.84 -15.55
CA ALA A 902 -2.84 43.03 -14.09
C ALA A 902 -2.66 44.50 -13.68
N LYS A 903 -2.13 45.34 -14.57
CA LYS A 903 -1.95 46.79 -14.36
C LYS A 903 -3.18 47.60 -14.73
N GLY A 904 -4.27 46.97 -15.17
CA GLY A 904 -5.51 47.66 -15.59
C GLY A 904 -5.35 48.46 -16.89
N GLN A 905 -4.28 48.23 -17.65
CA GLN A 905 -4.13 48.79 -18.98
C GLN A 905 -4.85 47.88 -19.97
N THR A 906 -6.12 48.19 -20.26
CA THR A 906 -6.70 47.79 -21.56
C THR A 906 -5.85 48.42 -22.65
N SER A 907 -5.42 47.61 -23.63
CA SER A 907 -4.45 47.96 -24.66
C SER A 907 -4.78 49.30 -25.32
N LEU A 908 -4.13 50.38 -24.87
CA LEU A 908 -4.23 51.71 -25.46
C LEU A 908 -3.62 51.75 -26.88
N PHE A 909 -2.99 50.65 -27.31
CA PHE A 909 -2.30 50.49 -28.58
C PHE A 909 -3.10 49.71 -29.63
N GLU A 910 -4.23 49.06 -29.26
CA GLU A 910 -5.16 48.50 -30.25
C GLU A 910 -5.93 49.60 -31.00
N GLU A 911 -6.19 50.75 -30.39
CA GLU A 911 -6.81 51.92 -31.06
C GLU A 911 -5.83 52.76 -31.90
N ALA A 912 -4.50 52.55 -31.77
CA ALA A 912 -3.49 53.42 -32.36
C ALA A 912 -2.86 52.90 -33.68
N GLY A 913 -3.32 51.77 -34.22
CA GLY A 913 -2.89 51.30 -35.55
C GLY A 913 -1.40 51.00 -35.70
N MET A 914 -0.70 50.63 -34.61
CA MET A 914 0.68 50.12 -34.68
C MET A 914 0.66 48.59 -34.77
N GLU A 915 0.32 48.05 -35.94
CA GLU A 915 0.37 46.60 -36.21
C GLU A 915 1.81 46.02 -36.16
N ASN A 916 2.86 46.84 -36.17
CA ASN A 916 4.22 46.34 -36.44
C ASN A 916 5.05 45.84 -35.25
N ILE A 917 4.64 46.05 -33.99
CA ILE A 917 5.43 45.60 -32.81
C ILE A 917 4.87 44.29 -32.21
N THR A 918 3.56 44.09 -32.26
CA THR A 918 2.88 42.85 -31.82
C THR A 918 3.02 41.71 -32.83
N VAL A 919 3.17 42.02 -34.13
CA VAL A 919 3.26 41.03 -35.21
C VAL A 919 4.63 40.30 -35.28
N ASP A 920 5.72 40.89 -34.78
CA ASP A 920 7.05 40.25 -34.83
C ASP A 920 7.28 39.22 -33.70
N ILE A 921 6.59 39.38 -32.57
CA ILE A 921 6.66 38.47 -31.41
C ILE A 921 5.76 37.23 -31.62
N CYS A 922 4.65 37.37 -32.36
CA CYS A 922 3.70 36.28 -32.66
C CYS A 922 4.11 35.39 -33.84
N ARG A 923 5.28 35.59 -34.45
CA ARG A 923 5.77 34.75 -35.55
C ARG A 923 6.49 33.50 -35.03
N ILE A 924 5.74 32.40 -34.92
CA ILE A 924 5.91 31.23 -35.79
C ILE A 924 7.31 30.92 -36.40
N GLU A 925 8.41 30.68 -35.69
CA GLU A 925 9.63 30.18 -36.36
C GLU A 925 9.48 28.70 -36.74
N ALA A 926 9.39 28.39 -38.03
CA ALA A 926 9.20 27.03 -38.52
C ALA A 926 10.51 26.21 -38.54
N PHE A 927 10.45 24.98 -38.06
CA PHE A 927 11.55 24.01 -38.06
C PHE A 927 11.14 22.70 -38.74
N GLU A 928 12.11 21.93 -39.25
CA GLU A 928 11.85 20.58 -39.80
C GLU A 928 11.46 19.61 -38.69
N GLU A 929 10.36 18.88 -38.86
CA GLU A 929 9.80 17.96 -37.85
C GLU A 929 10.81 16.90 -37.35
N TRP A 930 10.64 16.46 -36.10
CA TRP A 930 11.42 15.38 -35.52
C TRP A 930 11.27 14.06 -36.30
N ALA A 931 12.28 13.20 -36.22
CA ALA A 931 12.17 11.86 -36.78
C ALA A 931 11.11 11.04 -36.00
N ASP A 932 10.37 10.16 -36.68
CA ASP A 932 9.34 9.31 -36.05
C ASP A 932 9.81 8.57 -34.79
N ALA A 933 11.07 8.13 -34.77
CA ALA A 933 11.66 7.43 -33.64
C ALA A 933 11.82 8.35 -32.42
N GLU A 934 12.18 9.61 -32.66
CA GLU A 934 12.31 10.65 -31.63
C GLU A 934 10.93 11.08 -31.11
N ILE A 935 9.94 11.23 -32.00
CA ILE A 935 8.53 11.47 -31.60
C ILE A 935 8.02 10.34 -30.70
N SER A 936 8.25 9.09 -31.11
CA SER A 936 7.79 7.91 -30.36
C SER A 936 8.45 7.80 -28.98
N GLU A 937 9.75 8.13 -28.87
CA GLU A 937 10.47 8.12 -27.60
C GLU A 937 10.00 9.25 -26.67
N ASN A 938 9.76 10.45 -27.23
CA ASN A 938 9.19 11.58 -26.49
C ASN A 938 7.76 11.28 -25.98
N GLU A 939 6.93 10.64 -26.80
CA GLU A 939 5.58 10.19 -26.37
C GLU A 939 5.70 9.18 -25.22
N LYS A 940 6.56 8.17 -25.33
CA LYS A 940 6.78 7.17 -24.28
C LYS A 940 7.33 7.77 -23.00
N GLU A 941 8.20 8.78 -23.09
CA GLU A 941 8.75 9.47 -21.92
C GLU A 941 7.64 10.07 -21.05
N ILE A 942 6.61 10.64 -21.69
CA ILE A 942 5.54 11.40 -21.02
C ILE A 942 4.30 10.54 -20.74
N LEU A 943 3.88 9.70 -21.69
CA LEU A 943 2.70 8.82 -21.58
C LEU A 943 3.02 7.49 -20.90
N GLY A 944 4.29 7.08 -20.89
CA GLY A 944 4.73 5.78 -20.39
C GLY A 944 4.65 4.64 -21.42
N PHE A 945 3.90 4.82 -22.52
CA PHE A 945 3.73 3.83 -23.60
C PHE A 945 3.57 4.52 -24.96
N TYR A 946 3.65 3.73 -26.05
CA TYR A 946 3.48 4.25 -27.42
C TYR A 946 2.00 4.37 -27.80
N PHE A 947 1.52 5.58 -28.14
CA PHE A 947 0.12 5.83 -28.44
C PHE A 947 -0.24 5.64 -29.93
N ARG A 948 0.56 6.19 -30.85
CA ARG A 948 0.28 6.19 -32.32
C ARG A 948 0.57 4.87 -33.03
N ALA A 949 1.74 4.28 -32.82
CA ALA A 949 2.13 2.96 -33.34
C ALA A 949 3.42 2.52 -32.64
N HIS A 950 3.50 1.25 -32.22
CA HIS A 950 4.77 0.73 -31.71
C HIS A 950 5.79 0.68 -32.87
N PRO A 951 7.08 0.99 -32.69
CA PRO A 951 8.05 0.96 -33.81
C PRO A 951 8.17 -0.41 -34.50
N VAL A 952 7.69 -1.47 -33.83
CA VAL A 952 7.56 -2.84 -34.36
C VAL A 952 6.48 -2.97 -35.43
N GLU A 953 5.41 -2.16 -35.36
CA GLU A 953 4.28 -2.21 -36.30
C GLU A 953 4.69 -1.80 -37.73
N LYS A 954 5.76 -1.01 -37.88
CA LYS A 954 6.41 -0.73 -39.18
C LYS A 954 6.87 -2.01 -39.90
N TYR A 955 7.08 -3.09 -39.15
CA TYR A 955 7.53 -4.39 -39.66
C TYR A 955 6.46 -5.48 -39.54
N SER A 956 5.20 -5.12 -39.26
CA SER A 956 4.07 -6.06 -39.13
C SER A 956 3.88 -6.93 -40.39
N ASP A 957 4.00 -6.34 -41.58
CA ASP A 957 3.97 -7.05 -42.87
C ASP A 957 5.05 -8.14 -42.98
N ILE A 958 6.25 -7.89 -42.44
CA ILE A 958 7.36 -8.84 -42.44
C ILE A 958 7.13 -9.91 -41.37
N SER A 959 6.65 -9.49 -40.20
CA SER A 959 6.32 -10.40 -39.08
C SER A 959 5.25 -11.41 -39.47
N GLU A 960 4.16 -10.98 -40.13
CA GLU A 960 3.07 -11.85 -40.56
C GLU A 960 3.48 -12.79 -41.70
N ARG A 961 4.23 -12.29 -42.69
CA ARG A 961 4.70 -13.11 -43.82
C ARG A 961 5.72 -14.17 -43.39
N CYS A 962 6.55 -13.87 -42.41
CA CYS A 962 7.58 -14.78 -41.91
C CYS A 962 7.14 -15.61 -40.69
N GLY A 963 5.87 -15.52 -40.28
CA GLY A 963 5.30 -16.36 -39.21
C GLY A 963 5.79 -16.07 -37.79
N ALA A 964 6.26 -14.85 -37.52
CA ALA A 964 6.70 -14.46 -36.18
C ALA A 964 5.52 -14.27 -35.21
N GLN A 965 5.72 -14.64 -33.94
CA GLN A 965 4.71 -14.62 -32.90
C GLN A 965 4.71 -13.28 -32.15
N ARG A 966 3.52 -12.82 -31.73
CA ARG A 966 3.35 -11.67 -30.83
C ARG A 966 3.59 -12.07 -29.38
N VAL A 967 4.08 -11.14 -28.56
CA VAL A 967 4.45 -11.39 -27.15
C VAL A 967 3.26 -11.93 -26.34
N CYS A 968 2.06 -11.38 -26.53
CA CYS A 968 0.84 -11.83 -25.85
C CYS A 968 0.55 -13.34 -26.04
N ARG A 969 0.90 -13.92 -27.19
CA ARG A 969 0.64 -15.35 -27.51
C ARG A 969 1.70 -16.30 -26.98
N LEU A 970 2.86 -15.80 -26.56
CA LEU A 970 3.96 -16.64 -26.10
C LEU A 970 3.63 -17.37 -24.80
N LYS A 971 2.79 -16.78 -23.94
CA LYS A 971 2.33 -17.40 -22.69
C LYS A 971 1.39 -18.58 -22.91
N THR A 972 0.76 -18.66 -24.08
CA THR A 972 -0.18 -19.74 -24.45
C THR A 972 0.49 -20.88 -25.22
N LEU A 973 1.76 -20.75 -25.59
CA LEU A 973 2.48 -21.79 -26.35
C LEU A 973 3.04 -22.87 -25.41
N PRO A 974 3.11 -24.14 -25.85
CA PRO A 974 3.77 -25.21 -25.11
C PRO A 974 5.24 -24.88 -24.81
N GLU A 975 5.75 -25.36 -23.68
CA GLU A 975 7.18 -25.28 -23.36
C GLU A 975 8.04 -25.94 -24.46
N ASP A 976 9.24 -25.42 -24.67
CA ASP A 976 10.20 -25.78 -25.74
C ASP A 976 9.75 -25.47 -27.19
N SER A 977 8.65 -24.74 -27.38
CA SER A 977 8.27 -24.25 -28.71
C SER A 977 9.31 -23.28 -29.27
N ASN A 978 9.73 -23.48 -30.52
CA ASN A 978 10.59 -22.54 -31.24
C ASN A 978 9.76 -21.34 -31.72
N VAL A 979 10.16 -20.14 -31.29
CA VAL A 979 9.45 -18.90 -31.60
C VAL A 979 10.42 -17.82 -32.09
N SER A 980 9.93 -16.97 -32.98
CA SER A 980 10.59 -15.74 -33.41
C SER A 980 9.70 -14.57 -33.05
N VAL A 981 10.26 -13.56 -32.38
CA VAL A 981 9.51 -12.43 -31.83
C VAL A 981 10.20 -11.14 -32.22
N PHE A 982 9.43 -10.20 -32.77
CA PHE A 982 9.89 -8.86 -33.10
C PHE A 982 9.67 -7.97 -31.89
N GLY A 983 10.67 -7.18 -31.53
CA GLY A 983 10.53 -6.24 -30.44
C GLY A 983 11.69 -5.28 -30.29
N ILE A 984 11.53 -4.35 -29.36
CA ILE A 984 12.57 -3.41 -28.96
C ILE A 984 13.14 -3.86 -27.63
N ILE A 985 14.45 -3.73 -27.45
CA ILE A 985 15.10 -4.03 -26.18
C ILE A 985 14.77 -2.90 -25.20
N VAL A 986 13.90 -3.18 -24.22
CA VAL A 986 13.44 -2.23 -23.20
C VAL A 986 14.45 -2.11 -22.07
N THR A 987 14.97 -3.24 -21.60
CA THR A 987 16.00 -3.29 -20.56
C THR A 987 17.05 -4.33 -20.91
N LEU A 988 18.31 -4.04 -20.57
CA LEU A 988 19.44 -4.93 -20.75
C LEU A 988 20.23 -5.03 -19.44
N LYS A 989 20.31 -6.23 -18.88
CA LYS A 989 21.06 -6.53 -17.65
C LYS A 989 22.18 -7.53 -17.95
N LYS A 990 23.41 -7.03 -17.99
CA LYS A 990 24.63 -7.83 -18.19
C LYS A 990 25.05 -8.48 -16.85
N ILE A 991 25.39 -9.76 -16.88
CA ILE A 991 25.85 -10.55 -15.74
C ILE A 991 27.08 -11.35 -16.17
N ILE A 992 28.11 -11.39 -15.34
CA ILE A 992 29.28 -12.24 -15.56
C ILE A 992 29.03 -13.58 -14.89
N THR A 993 29.13 -14.66 -15.65
CA THR A 993 28.96 -16.03 -15.15
C THR A 993 30.13 -16.47 -14.28
N ARG A 994 29.98 -17.57 -13.52
CA ARG A 994 31.06 -18.13 -12.67
C ARG A 994 32.33 -18.48 -13.47
N ASP A 995 32.19 -18.75 -14.77
CA ASP A 995 33.29 -19.05 -15.70
C ASP A 995 33.86 -17.80 -16.39
N ASN A 996 33.57 -16.60 -15.87
CA ASN A 996 34.03 -15.29 -16.36
C ASN A 996 33.58 -14.93 -17.79
N LYS A 997 32.45 -15.47 -18.26
CA LYS A 997 31.85 -15.14 -19.57
C LYS A 997 30.62 -14.23 -19.43
N GLU A 998 30.46 -13.27 -20.34
CA GLU A 998 29.37 -12.29 -20.32
C GLU A 998 28.03 -12.93 -20.75
N MET A 999 27.00 -12.80 -19.91
CA MET A 999 25.63 -13.24 -20.14
C MET A 999 24.70 -12.03 -20.03
N ALA A 1000 23.54 -12.02 -20.70
CA ALA A 1000 22.57 -10.95 -20.55
C ALA A 1000 21.13 -11.45 -20.37
N PHE A 1001 20.40 -10.75 -19.51
CA PHE A 1001 18.94 -10.81 -19.44
C PHE A 1001 18.41 -9.55 -20.08
N LEU A 1002 17.61 -9.68 -21.13
CA LEU A 1002 16.96 -8.54 -21.76
C LEU A 1002 15.45 -8.64 -21.68
N THR A 1003 14.78 -7.51 -21.71
CA THR A 1003 13.32 -7.47 -21.85
C THR A 1003 13.00 -6.97 -23.24
N LEU A 1004 12.31 -7.79 -24.03
CA LEU A 1004 11.85 -7.48 -25.37
C LEU A 1004 10.40 -6.98 -25.30
N GLY A 1005 10.11 -5.81 -25.87
CA GLY A 1005 8.77 -5.22 -25.92
C GLY A 1005 8.21 -5.15 -27.34
N ASP A 1006 6.93 -5.50 -27.51
CA ASP A 1006 6.13 -5.27 -28.73
C ASP A 1006 4.86 -4.46 -28.41
N SER A 1007 3.97 -4.25 -29.39
CA SER A 1007 2.71 -3.51 -29.19
C SER A 1007 1.71 -4.21 -28.25
N THR A 1008 1.96 -5.46 -27.89
CA THR A 1008 1.07 -6.31 -27.07
C THR A 1008 1.61 -6.60 -25.67
N GLY A 1009 2.87 -6.30 -25.38
CA GLY A 1009 3.45 -6.45 -24.05
C GLY A 1009 4.97 -6.57 -24.04
N SER A 1010 5.52 -7.02 -22.90
CA SER A 1010 6.95 -7.26 -22.75
C SER A 1010 7.24 -8.68 -22.25
N ILE A 1011 8.36 -9.25 -22.69
CA ILE A 1011 8.83 -10.59 -22.30
C ILE A 1011 10.32 -10.59 -21.98
N GLU A 1012 10.70 -11.34 -20.96
CA GLU A 1012 12.10 -11.54 -20.60
C GLU A 1012 12.74 -12.58 -21.53
N SER A 1013 13.92 -12.26 -22.04
CA SER A 1013 14.74 -13.12 -22.88
C SER A 1013 16.13 -13.31 -22.27
N VAL A 1014 16.57 -14.55 -22.21
CA VAL A 1014 17.85 -14.96 -21.62
C VAL A 1014 18.85 -15.23 -22.76
N ILE A 1015 19.95 -14.49 -22.76
CA ILE A 1015 21.04 -14.66 -23.71
C ILE A 1015 22.23 -15.31 -23.02
N PHE A 1016 22.52 -16.55 -23.40
CA PHE A 1016 23.70 -17.27 -22.93
C PHE A 1016 25.00 -16.70 -23.53
N PRO A 1017 26.17 -16.91 -22.89
CA PRO A 1017 27.39 -16.23 -23.29
C PRO A 1017 27.83 -16.41 -24.74
N ASN A 1018 27.66 -17.62 -25.30
CA ASN A 1018 28.02 -17.89 -26.69
C ASN A 1018 27.17 -17.09 -27.69
N VAL A 1019 25.92 -16.76 -27.33
CA VAL A 1019 25.01 -15.96 -28.16
C VAL A 1019 25.28 -14.47 -27.95
N PHE A 1020 25.64 -14.07 -26.72
CA PHE A 1020 25.97 -12.69 -26.38
C PHE A 1020 27.21 -12.18 -27.13
N GLU A 1021 28.30 -12.95 -27.14
CA GLU A 1021 29.53 -12.59 -27.88
C GLU A 1021 29.27 -12.45 -29.39
N LYS A 1022 28.41 -13.30 -29.94
CA LYS A 1022 28.11 -13.35 -31.38
C LYS A 1022 27.21 -12.21 -31.86
N TYR A 1023 26.29 -11.73 -31.03
CA TYR A 1023 25.26 -10.75 -31.43
C TYR A 1023 25.32 -9.44 -30.63
N LYS A 1024 26.48 -9.11 -30.04
CA LYS A 1024 26.68 -7.94 -29.18
C LYS A 1024 26.22 -6.61 -29.81
N GLU A 1025 26.52 -6.39 -31.09
CA GLU A 1025 26.12 -5.18 -31.81
C GLU A 1025 24.59 -5.02 -31.90
N PHE A 1026 23.85 -6.12 -32.11
CA PHE A 1026 22.39 -6.09 -32.14
C PHE A 1026 21.79 -5.92 -30.75
N ILE A 1027 22.42 -6.49 -29.73
CA ILE A 1027 21.97 -6.41 -28.32
C ILE A 1027 22.12 -5.00 -27.75
N GLU A 1028 23.12 -4.24 -28.21
CA GLU A 1028 23.36 -2.87 -27.78
C GLU A 1028 22.64 -1.82 -28.65
N SER A 1029 22.01 -2.25 -29.75
CA SER A 1029 21.21 -1.37 -30.61
C SER A 1029 19.88 -0.98 -29.97
N LYS A 1030 19.41 0.25 -30.25
CA LYS A 1030 18.07 0.73 -29.87
C LYS A 1030 17.00 0.42 -30.93
N ASP A 1031 17.37 -0.29 -31.99
CA ASP A 1031 16.50 -0.58 -33.12
C ASP A 1031 15.61 -1.82 -32.84
N VAL A 1032 14.62 -2.05 -33.71
CA VAL A 1032 13.80 -3.26 -33.66
C VAL A 1032 14.67 -4.47 -33.96
N VAL A 1033 14.61 -5.49 -33.10
CA VAL A 1033 15.32 -6.76 -33.26
C VAL A 1033 14.34 -7.92 -33.34
N VAL A 1034 14.76 -8.99 -34.00
CA VAL A 1034 14.07 -10.29 -34.02
C VAL A 1034 14.87 -11.26 -33.17
N ILE A 1035 14.23 -11.76 -32.11
CA ILE A 1035 14.81 -12.80 -31.25
C ILE A 1035 14.15 -14.13 -31.60
N SER A 1036 14.97 -15.10 -32.01
CA SER A 1036 14.53 -16.47 -32.23
C SER A 1036 15.10 -17.39 -31.15
N GLY A 1037 14.25 -18.26 -30.59
CA GLY A 1037 14.63 -19.11 -29.46
C GLY A 1037 13.51 -20.01 -28.98
N ARG A 1038 13.73 -20.63 -27.83
CA ARG A 1038 12.76 -21.56 -27.20
C ARG A 1038 12.03 -20.93 -26.03
N VAL A 1039 10.74 -21.19 -25.92
CA VAL A 1039 9.92 -20.75 -24.78
C VAL A 1039 10.18 -21.65 -23.57
N ASN A 1040 10.53 -21.06 -22.43
CA ASN A 1040 10.73 -21.77 -21.16
C ASN A 1040 10.20 -20.92 -20.00
N GLY A 1041 9.16 -21.39 -19.30
CA GLY A 1041 8.61 -20.71 -18.12
C GLY A 1041 8.16 -19.26 -18.36
N GLY A 1042 7.62 -18.96 -19.54
CA GLY A 1042 7.23 -17.59 -19.93
C GLY A 1042 8.39 -16.65 -20.28
N LYS A 1043 9.60 -17.19 -20.48
CA LYS A 1043 10.78 -16.49 -21.00
C LYS A 1043 11.23 -17.08 -22.33
N ILE A 1044 12.01 -16.32 -23.09
CA ILE A 1044 12.65 -16.80 -24.32
C ILE A 1044 14.11 -17.14 -24.03
N LEU A 1045 14.54 -18.36 -24.30
CA LEU A 1045 15.97 -18.70 -24.37
C LEU A 1045 16.46 -18.36 -25.77
N ALA A 1046 17.18 -17.25 -25.91
CA ALA A 1046 17.58 -16.72 -27.21
C ALA A 1046 18.70 -17.57 -27.84
N ASP A 1047 18.43 -18.08 -29.05
CA ASP A 1047 19.42 -18.81 -29.85
C ASP A 1047 20.03 -17.91 -30.94
N LYS A 1048 19.22 -17.00 -31.51
CA LYS A 1048 19.63 -16.04 -32.55
C LYS A 1048 18.99 -14.66 -32.35
N ILE A 1049 19.74 -13.61 -32.67
CA ILE A 1049 19.26 -12.23 -32.69
C ILE A 1049 19.68 -11.61 -34.02
N MET A 1050 18.75 -10.95 -34.70
CA MET A 1050 19.01 -10.32 -35.99
C MET A 1050 18.12 -9.10 -36.20
N ASN A 1051 18.45 -8.28 -37.20
CA ASN A 1051 17.57 -7.19 -37.62
C ASN A 1051 16.39 -7.74 -38.48
N PRO A 1052 15.28 -6.99 -38.61
CA PRO A 1052 14.12 -7.37 -39.42
C PRO A 1052 14.43 -7.67 -40.90
N GLN A 1053 15.43 -7.02 -41.49
CA GLN A 1053 15.75 -7.19 -42.93
C GLN A 1053 16.53 -8.48 -43.20
N ASP A 1054 17.42 -8.88 -42.30
CA ASP A 1054 18.18 -10.11 -42.39
C ASP A 1054 17.30 -11.32 -42.07
N PHE A 1055 16.33 -11.17 -41.16
CA PHE A 1055 15.28 -12.18 -40.95
C PHE A 1055 14.45 -12.41 -42.22
N LYS A 1056 14.10 -11.36 -42.96
CA LYS A 1056 13.41 -11.47 -44.26
C LYS A 1056 14.23 -12.28 -45.28
N LYS A 1057 15.55 -12.08 -45.34
CA LYS A 1057 16.45 -12.81 -46.24
C LYS A 1057 16.62 -14.29 -45.84
N GLU A 1058 16.68 -14.59 -44.54
CA GLU A 1058 16.84 -15.96 -44.03
C GLU A 1058 15.53 -16.78 -44.13
N ALA A 1059 14.38 -16.12 -43.95
CA ALA A 1059 13.06 -16.77 -44.03
C ALA A 1059 12.62 -17.11 -45.47
N SER A 1060 13.11 -16.38 -46.49
CA SER A 1060 12.73 -16.52 -47.91
C SER A 1060 13.27 -17.80 -48.56
N SER A 1061 12.67 -18.95 -48.26
CA SER A 1061 13.18 -20.28 -48.68
C SER A 1061 12.45 -20.87 -49.89
N GLN A 1062 11.24 -20.40 -50.18
CA GLN A 1062 10.39 -20.89 -51.26
C GLN A 1062 9.72 -19.72 -52.00
N MET A 1063 9.68 -19.79 -53.33
CA MET A 1063 9.01 -18.84 -54.20
C MET A 1063 7.83 -19.54 -54.86
N HIS A 1064 6.62 -19.03 -54.63
CA HIS A 1064 5.38 -19.57 -55.15
C HIS A 1064 4.85 -18.69 -56.29
N ILE A 1065 4.49 -19.32 -57.40
CA ILE A 1065 3.99 -18.67 -58.61
C ILE A 1065 2.65 -19.30 -58.98
N PHE A 1066 1.62 -18.48 -59.08
CA PHE A 1066 0.28 -18.88 -59.51
C PHE A 1066 0.09 -18.56 -61.00
N LEU A 1067 -0.32 -19.57 -61.76
CA LEU A 1067 -0.48 -19.50 -63.21
C LEU A 1067 -1.96 -19.45 -63.58
N ASN A 1068 -2.33 -18.71 -64.62
CA ASN A 1068 -3.73 -18.45 -64.98
C ASN A 1068 -4.38 -19.52 -65.90
N SER A 1069 -3.59 -20.34 -66.61
CA SER A 1069 -4.10 -21.41 -67.48
C SER A 1069 -3.09 -22.55 -67.67
N SER A 1070 -3.54 -23.68 -68.22
CA SER A 1070 -2.68 -24.77 -68.70
C SER A 1070 -1.71 -24.25 -69.77
N MET A 1071 -0.40 -24.40 -69.54
CA MET A 1071 0.64 -23.77 -70.36
C MET A 1071 0.97 -24.55 -71.63
N ASP A 1072 1.30 -23.84 -72.70
CA ASP A 1072 1.97 -24.41 -73.88
C ASP A 1072 3.49 -24.56 -73.65
N PHE A 1073 4.10 -25.51 -74.36
CA PHE A 1073 5.53 -25.85 -74.20
C PHE A 1073 6.48 -24.64 -74.38
N GLU A 1074 6.17 -23.72 -75.30
CA GLU A 1074 6.97 -22.50 -75.51
C GLU A 1074 6.95 -21.54 -74.33
N GLN A 1075 5.83 -21.46 -73.59
CA GLN A 1075 5.70 -20.58 -72.43
C GLN A 1075 6.47 -21.12 -71.23
N LEU A 1076 6.52 -22.45 -71.08
CA LEU A 1076 7.33 -23.12 -70.06
C LEU A 1076 8.83 -22.92 -70.30
N VAL A 1077 9.26 -22.94 -71.57
CA VAL A 1077 10.65 -22.65 -71.95
C VAL A 1077 11.02 -21.21 -71.62
N LYS A 1078 10.14 -20.22 -71.87
CA LYS A 1078 10.38 -18.82 -71.51
C LYS A 1078 10.52 -18.61 -69.99
N LEU A 1079 9.63 -19.19 -69.18
CA LEU A 1079 9.76 -19.10 -67.71
C LEU A 1079 11.05 -19.76 -67.21
N ARG A 1080 11.40 -20.93 -67.77
CA ARG A 1080 12.67 -21.60 -67.46
C ARG A 1080 13.87 -20.71 -67.78
N ASP A 1081 13.86 -20.03 -68.92
CA ASP A 1081 14.96 -19.17 -69.34
C ASP A 1081 15.07 -17.90 -68.46
N ILE A 1082 13.95 -17.38 -67.93
CA ILE A 1082 13.93 -16.33 -66.91
C ILE A 1082 14.58 -16.83 -65.60
N PHE A 1083 14.22 -18.03 -65.14
CA PHE A 1083 14.80 -18.64 -63.95
C PHE A 1083 16.30 -18.94 -64.10
N LEU A 1084 16.76 -19.33 -65.29
CA LEU A 1084 18.17 -19.62 -65.55
C LEU A 1084 19.07 -18.38 -65.54
N LYS A 1085 18.51 -17.19 -65.80
CA LYS A 1085 19.26 -15.92 -65.80
C LYS A 1085 19.59 -15.40 -64.39
N LYS A 1086 18.80 -15.77 -63.38
CA LYS A 1086 18.93 -15.30 -62.00
C LYS A 1086 19.02 -16.49 -61.03
N LYS A 1087 20.19 -17.14 -61.00
CA LYS A 1087 20.43 -18.31 -60.13
C LYS A 1087 20.57 -17.89 -58.66
N GLY A 1088 19.93 -18.63 -57.76
CA GLY A 1088 19.98 -18.38 -56.30
C GLY A 1088 19.78 -19.65 -55.46
N LYS A 1089 19.14 -19.52 -54.30
CA LYS A 1089 18.96 -20.61 -53.31
C LYS A 1089 17.49 -20.98 -53.01
N CYS A 1090 16.54 -20.23 -53.57
CA CYS A 1090 15.11 -20.38 -53.28
C CYS A 1090 14.47 -21.45 -54.18
N ASN A 1091 13.63 -22.32 -53.60
CA ASN A 1091 12.92 -23.36 -54.35
C ASN A 1091 11.67 -22.77 -55.02
N ILE A 1092 11.40 -23.10 -56.29
CA ILE A 1092 10.22 -22.61 -57.00
C ILE A 1092 9.08 -23.63 -56.92
N PHE A 1093 7.88 -23.16 -56.59
CA PHE A 1093 6.64 -23.93 -56.61
C PHE A 1093 5.63 -23.28 -57.55
N LEU A 1094 5.15 -24.04 -58.52
CA LEU A 1094 4.16 -23.61 -59.49
C LEU A 1094 2.77 -24.13 -59.07
N HIS A 1095 1.84 -23.21 -58.92
CA HIS A 1095 0.43 -23.49 -58.66
C HIS A 1095 -0.35 -23.32 -59.96
N MET A 1096 -1.05 -24.37 -60.37
CA MET A 1096 -1.89 -24.36 -61.58
C MET A 1096 -3.37 -24.47 -61.16
N PRO A 1097 -4.31 -23.84 -61.88
CA PRO A 1097 -5.73 -23.79 -61.48
C PRO A 1097 -6.36 -25.19 -61.37
N GLU A 1098 -5.90 -26.14 -62.19
CA GLU A 1098 -6.37 -27.53 -62.19
C GLU A 1098 -5.93 -28.33 -60.95
N LEU A 1099 -4.79 -27.97 -60.36
CA LEU A 1099 -4.21 -28.62 -59.18
C LEU A 1099 -4.63 -27.97 -57.85
N GLU A 1100 -5.18 -26.76 -57.92
CA GLU A 1100 -5.66 -26.00 -56.77
C GLU A 1100 -6.85 -26.69 -56.09
N LYS A 1101 -7.73 -27.35 -56.86
CA LYS A 1101 -8.82 -28.21 -56.34
C LYS A 1101 -8.33 -29.33 -55.41
N HIS A 1102 -7.06 -29.71 -55.50
CA HIS A 1102 -6.44 -30.75 -54.67
C HIS A 1102 -5.37 -30.23 -53.70
N LYS A 1103 -5.20 -28.89 -53.56
CA LYS A 1103 -4.14 -28.26 -52.75
C LYS A 1103 -2.73 -28.80 -53.05
N LYS A 1104 -2.42 -29.08 -54.32
CA LYS A 1104 -1.11 -29.59 -54.73
C LYS A 1104 -0.38 -28.54 -55.57
N ALA A 1105 0.91 -28.36 -55.29
CA ALA A 1105 1.81 -27.49 -56.05
C ALA A 1105 2.91 -28.33 -56.70
N ILE A 1106 3.34 -27.94 -57.91
CA ILE A 1106 4.44 -28.61 -58.59
C ILE A 1106 5.74 -27.94 -58.15
N LYS A 1107 6.62 -28.70 -57.50
CA LYS A 1107 7.98 -28.24 -57.23
C LYS A 1107 8.80 -28.27 -58.52
N ALA A 1108 9.41 -27.14 -58.89
CA ALA A 1108 10.32 -27.09 -60.02
C ALA A 1108 11.57 -27.95 -59.77
N SER A 1109 12.23 -28.38 -60.85
CA SER A 1109 13.44 -29.22 -60.78
C SER A 1109 14.50 -28.61 -59.86
N ALA A 1110 15.20 -29.46 -59.09
CA ALA A 1110 16.22 -29.05 -58.12
C ALA A 1110 17.40 -28.25 -58.73
N PHE A 1111 17.53 -28.24 -60.06
CA PHE A 1111 18.53 -27.47 -60.80
C PHE A 1111 18.11 -26.01 -61.10
N LEU A 1112 16.85 -25.65 -60.81
CA LEU A 1112 16.28 -24.31 -60.99
C LEU A 1112 16.04 -23.67 -59.62
N LEU A 1113 17.11 -23.14 -59.02
CA LEU A 1113 17.05 -22.32 -57.81
C LEU A 1113 17.25 -20.86 -58.20
N VAL A 1114 16.44 -19.97 -57.64
CA VAL A 1114 16.44 -18.54 -57.98
C VAL A 1114 16.68 -17.67 -56.75
N ASP A 1115 17.14 -16.45 -56.98
CA ASP A 1115 17.20 -15.41 -55.96
C ASP A 1115 15.96 -14.51 -56.12
N PRO A 1116 15.03 -14.48 -55.16
CA PRO A 1116 13.77 -13.77 -55.31
C PRO A 1116 13.94 -12.26 -55.06
N ASP A 1117 14.76 -11.59 -55.87
CA ASP A 1117 14.91 -10.14 -55.87
C ASP A 1117 13.66 -9.44 -56.44
N GLU A 1118 13.48 -8.15 -56.11
CA GLU A 1118 12.32 -7.36 -56.57
C GLU A 1118 12.28 -7.22 -58.11
N GLU A 1119 13.44 -7.30 -58.76
CA GLU A 1119 13.59 -7.28 -60.22
C GLU A 1119 13.01 -8.56 -60.87
N LEU A 1120 13.28 -9.73 -60.30
CA LEU A 1120 12.73 -11.01 -60.76
C LEU A 1120 11.23 -11.09 -60.50
N ILE A 1121 10.75 -10.67 -59.32
CA ILE A 1121 9.32 -10.67 -58.99
C ILE A 1121 8.54 -9.74 -59.92
N SER A 1122 9.09 -8.55 -60.20
CA SER A 1122 8.45 -7.60 -61.13
C SER A 1122 8.49 -8.08 -62.59
N THR A 1123 9.56 -8.75 -63.01
CA THR A 1123 9.66 -9.38 -64.34
C THR A 1123 8.65 -10.51 -64.49
N LEU A 1124 8.51 -11.37 -63.49
CA LEU A 1124 7.54 -12.47 -63.50
C LEU A 1124 6.09 -11.96 -63.51
N LYS A 1125 5.78 -10.88 -62.78
CA LYS A 1125 4.44 -10.26 -62.80
C LYS A 1125 4.07 -9.59 -64.13
N ARG A 1126 5.05 -9.28 -65.00
CA ARG A 1126 4.81 -8.71 -66.34
C ARG A 1126 4.48 -9.78 -67.38
N GLU A 1127 4.76 -11.05 -67.09
CA GLU A 1127 4.40 -12.17 -67.96
C GLU A 1127 2.90 -12.43 -67.87
N LYS A 1128 2.22 -12.44 -69.03
CA LYS A 1128 0.76 -12.62 -69.11
C LYS A 1128 0.24 -13.94 -68.51
N VAL A 1129 1.13 -14.88 -68.24
CA VAL A 1129 0.83 -16.23 -67.75
C VAL A 1129 0.86 -16.34 -66.22
N VAL A 1130 1.42 -15.32 -65.54
CA VAL A 1130 1.60 -15.29 -64.09
C VAL A 1130 0.56 -14.37 -63.47
N GLU A 1131 -0.29 -14.92 -62.62
CA GLU A 1131 -1.36 -14.19 -61.94
C GLU A 1131 -0.88 -13.62 -60.60
N LYS A 1132 -0.12 -14.41 -59.83
CA LYS A 1132 0.36 -14.02 -58.51
C LYS A 1132 1.72 -14.63 -58.21
N VAL A 1133 2.58 -13.87 -57.53
CA VAL A 1133 3.90 -14.33 -57.05
C VAL A 1133 4.07 -13.91 -55.60
N TRP A 1134 4.47 -14.85 -54.74
CA TRP A 1134 4.85 -14.57 -53.36
C TRP A 1134 6.04 -15.45 -52.94
N VAL A 1135 6.71 -15.06 -51.86
CA VAL A 1135 7.89 -15.72 -51.31
C VAL A 1135 7.57 -16.07 -49.86
N SER A 1136 7.97 -17.26 -49.42
CA SER A 1136 7.70 -17.82 -48.09
C SER A 1136 8.92 -18.46 -47.46
#